data_AF-A0A3D9L7P8-F1
#
_entry.id   AF-A0A3D9L7P8-F1
#
_cell.length_a   1.000
_cell.length_b   1.000
_cell.length_c   1.000
_cell.angle_alpha   90.00
_cell.angle_beta   90.00
_cell.angle_gamma   90.00
#
_symmetry.space_group_name_H-M   'P 1'
#
loop_
_entity.id
_entity.type
_entity.pdbx_description
1 polymer ?
#
loop_
_entity_poly.entity_id
_entity_poly.type
_entity_poly.pdbx_seq_one_letter_code
_entity_poly.pdbx_strand_id
1 'polypeptide(L)'
;MGFEALVEMGFQKMKKKQMVRILSVFFVGFLLMGRSGTAQDQAQDPESYAALNKVLMPQSGSEVNLLPNPSFEQGTHLWSTVSTGNSRIVNLDHDQEWFLIDSTTSAHGRYSARLALWDNRKQNHLIQHDQWQQELLAQLKAKGQWPNYVHPFIISYYVPVSIGETYTVSFYAKAEVPGAEIIFHAASRYADWSQGTKESLTDEWKRYEFQFEAKDEYVTLLFGQDWMAPWDEDLPTKSFYWVDAIQLEAGTVPGPFELKPVVASLDSFERVVDISEPKSISFSLTNISSNSQSVRCRLVVRHFFKEKVYEKAFAQKKLAAGSSEILSADLNSFVKEVGYYTLELYVQGDDFDDVEVFRYAVIDESGVQDLKHQALFGYGSTLNANHKQTVDLYKRLGLGIMLNNSHNHMDPDHVALWETINAPVLYPIMKRYPHYLKLREIAEISDAALDTVMAGMRDYLAQYRHIKYWKIVNEPEHKWKHSFMYDPPQLVRYMERLYPLIKEVIPGAVVVSPDLANISQGSLDWVEEVLRLGGGDYFDVLAIHTYQKTPELPSLDKSLTKLERMANRYGFAGELWLTEGGHYLEQHFPPFEFDATIFEGHFDSKMPPFTEDLSGYPVGLALGARTTLIVLKHAARIRANTEWQLPNLGFETLSMMPRAHAMVYHGLARKLGNSSFVEEISLGKTIKCYLFEDPSGQAMAALWDFDRQLALGNRQPLTLQVFNPEEHVEATNIFGGALRTSREHGFDLLELSYMPQLLEAEDLATLKSALAKSYIRYEKKEALEIAFELADEQTLDLELFNQYHETLNGYLEIVINGEKSRQKYELSSQQAKTFSLGFQQAPEHSGATLGVNANVSVYDNQGVLLSSKELNSQIVLSQHLKKPLTIDGRLDDWSGISAGELGPDDHFSFQKNQYHGADDLSVKWYTSWDDEHFYLAVKVRDDIHLQQFEGNAVYQNDGIQLFFDMENNGTPEAPNLEDDYAWSLSLTPAGPQAFKAYVPSWQTAFLKQGLSDDVALAVVRDEDITTYELRIPTSNLRPLSLKSGSVFGMAIMVNDADHEQRETALMNTEGGEPWKNPGVYSDIILMK
;
A
#
# COMPACT_ATOMS: atom_id res chain seq x y z
N MET A 1 -46.32 6.82 -28.76
CA MET A 1 -47.52 6.04 -29.15
C MET A 1 -47.08 4.63 -29.46
N GLY A 2 -47.68 3.63 -28.80
CA GLY A 2 -47.43 2.21 -29.06
C GLY A 2 -46.99 1.38 -27.84
N PHE A 3 -47.62 1.57 -26.68
CA PHE A 3 -47.43 0.70 -25.49
C PHE A 3 -48.64 -0.25 -25.26
N GLU A 4 -49.52 -0.42 -26.25
CA GLU A 4 -50.81 -1.13 -26.10
C GLU A 4 -50.92 -2.47 -26.86
N ALA A 5 -49.81 -3.10 -27.27
CA ALA A 5 -49.87 -4.39 -28.00
C ALA A 5 -49.22 -5.59 -27.27
N LEU A 6 -48.91 -5.48 -25.98
CA LEU A 6 -48.17 -6.53 -25.24
C LEU A 6 -48.90 -7.07 -23.99
N VAL A 7 -50.21 -6.83 -23.84
CA VAL A 7 -51.00 -7.27 -22.66
C VAL A 7 -51.88 -8.50 -22.93
N GLU A 8 -52.03 -8.98 -24.16
CA GLU A 8 -52.82 -10.19 -24.43
C GLU A 8 -51.96 -11.32 -24.99
N MET A 9 -51.49 -12.21 -24.10
CA MET A 9 -51.60 -13.68 -24.21
C MET A 9 -50.73 -14.35 -23.13
N GLY A 10 -51.41 -14.98 -22.17
CA GLY A 10 -50.81 -15.48 -20.94
C GLY A 10 -49.98 -16.76 -21.09
N PHE A 11 -49.05 -16.93 -20.15
CA PHE A 11 -48.46 -18.21 -19.80
C PHE A 11 -48.35 -18.34 -18.27
N GLN A 12 -49.35 -18.96 -17.67
CA GLN A 12 -49.18 -19.69 -16.41
C GLN A 12 -48.51 -21.04 -16.71
N LYS A 13 -47.55 -21.41 -15.85
CA LYS A 13 -46.82 -22.70 -15.76
C LYS A 13 -45.68 -22.92 -16.77
N MET A 14 -44.46 -22.55 -16.38
CA MET A 14 -43.28 -23.38 -16.62
C MET A 14 -42.26 -23.20 -15.48
N LYS A 15 -41.78 -24.33 -14.94
CA LYS A 15 -40.84 -24.45 -13.81
C LYS A 15 -39.39 -24.64 -14.33
N LYS A 16 -38.44 -24.08 -13.57
CA LYS A 16 -37.01 -24.40 -13.42
C LYS A 16 -36.05 -24.46 -14.63
N LYS A 17 -36.48 -24.45 -15.90
CA LYS A 17 -35.58 -24.43 -17.08
C LYS A 17 -35.65 -23.17 -17.97
N GLN A 18 -36.30 -22.12 -17.46
CA GLN A 18 -36.30 -20.71 -17.91
C GLN A 18 -36.53 -19.93 -16.59
N MET A 19 -35.75 -18.99 -16.08
CA MET A 19 -34.87 -17.99 -16.68
C MET A 19 -33.47 -17.99 -16.01
N VAL A 20 -32.71 -19.06 -16.28
CA VAL A 20 -31.29 -18.99 -16.72
C VAL A 20 -31.19 -18.26 -18.09
N ARG A 21 -32.13 -17.34 -18.34
CA ARG A 21 -32.37 -16.52 -19.53
C ARG A 21 -32.76 -15.07 -19.17
N ILE A 22 -32.73 -14.75 -17.87
CA ILE A 22 -32.40 -13.45 -17.27
C ILE A 22 -31.22 -13.79 -16.33
N LEU A 23 -30.02 -14.19 -16.76
CA LEU A 23 -29.09 -13.48 -17.66
C LEU A 23 -28.96 -11.98 -17.33
N SER A 24 -29.18 -11.65 -16.06
CA SER A 24 -28.59 -10.48 -15.43
C SER A 24 -27.09 -10.57 -15.61
N VAL A 25 -26.57 -9.58 -16.31
CA VAL A 25 -25.16 -9.23 -16.40
C VAL A 25 -24.34 -10.19 -17.26
N PHE A 26 -24.89 -10.45 -18.46
CA PHE A 26 -24.10 -10.61 -19.67
C PHE A 26 -23.03 -9.51 -19.75
N PHE A 27 -21.87 -9.85 -19.21
CA PHE A 27 -20.53 -9.40 -19.58
C PHE A 27 -20.52 -8.59 -20.88
N VAL A 28 -20.36 -7.26 -20.74
CA VAL A 28 -19.59 -6.41 -21.66
C VAL A 28 -19.94 -6.53 -23.16
N GLY A 29 -21.21 -6.79 -23.46
CA GLY A 29 -21.74 -6.90 -24.82
C GLY A 29 -22.31 -5.56 -25.34
N PHE A 30 -21.57 -4.46 -25.20
CA PHE A 30 -21.93 -3.17 -25.84
C PHE A 30 -20.72 -2.36 -26.32
N LEU A 31 -19.67 -3.05 -26.77
CA LEU A 31 -18.69 -2.48 -27.70
C LEU A 31 -18.68 -3.36 -28.95
N LEU A 32 -19.09 -2.76 -30.07
CA LEU A 32 -18.95 -3.24 -31.44
C LEU A 32 -20.02 -4.25 -31.94
N MET A 33 -21.21 -3.74 -32.28
CA MET A 33 -21.91 -4.26 -33.47
C MET A 33 -21.44 -3.50 -34.70
N GLY A 34 -20.91 -4.25 -35.67
CA GLY A 34 -20.24 -3.75 -36.85
C GLY A 34 -21.10 -2.88 -37.76
N ARG A 35 -20.47 -1.81 -38.27
CA ARG A 35 -20.78 -1.30 -39.60
C ARG A 35 -20.01 -2.14 -40.61
N SER A 36 -20.75 -2.80 -41.48
CA SER A 36 -20.27 -3.25 -42.78
C SER A 36 -19.75 -2.04 -43.57
N GLY A 37 -18.46 -2.02 -43.87
CA GLY A 37 -17.81 -1.02 -44.71
C GLY A 37 -16.58 -1.62 -45.36
N THR A 38 -16.52 -1.55 -46.68
CA THR A 38 -15.49 -2.11 -47.55
C THR A 38 -14.11 -1.50 -47.35
N ALA A 39 -13.08 -2.20 -47.83
CA ALA A 39 -11.67 -1.84 -47.86
C ALA A 39 -11.34 -0.36 -48.19
N GLN A 40 -10.20 0.08 -47.63
CA GLN A 40 -9.56 1.41 -47.65
C GLN A 40 -9.99 2.35 -46.52
N ASP A 41 -9.21 2.35 -45.43
CA ASP A 41 -8.68 3.58 -44.83
C ASP A 41 -7.56 3.23 -43.83
N GLN A 42 -6.34 3.63 -44.16
CA GLN A 42 -5.22 3.80 -43.23
C GLN A 42 -5.33 5.21 -42.66
N ALA A 43 -5.63 5.37 -41.36
CA ALA A 43 -5.15 6.48 -40.52
C ALA A 43 -5.76 6.43 -39.12
N GLN A 44 -4.87 6.45 -38.12
CA GLN A 44 -5.06 6.88 -36.73
C GLN A 44 -6.01 6.05 -35.85
N ASP A 45 -5.39 5.25 -34.97
CA ASP A 45 -6.02 4.52 -33.88
C ASP A 45 -5.79 5.29 -32.56
N PRO A 46 -6.84 5.83 -31.90
CA PRO A 46 -6.75 6.28 -30.52
C PRO A 46 -7.36 5.21 -29.60
N GLU A 47 -6.57 4.22 -29.19
CA GLU A 47 -6.94 3.37 -28.06
C GLU A 47 -6.97 4.25 -26.79
N SER A 48 -8.13 4.35 -26.14
CA SER A 48 -8.26 5.10 -24.90
C SER A 48 -7.38 4.49 -23.80
N TYR A 49 -6.94 5.31 -22.84
CA TYR A 49 -6.14 4.85 -21.69
C TYR A 49 -6.81 3.69 -20.92
N ALA A 50 -8.16 3.65 -20.91
CA ALA A 50 -8.94 2.54 -20.35
C ALA A 50 -8.88 1.24 -21.18
N ALA A 51 -8.71 1.33 -22.51
CA ALA A 51 -8.58 0.15 -23.39
C ALA A 51 -7.20 -0.52 -23.26
N LEU A 52 -6.14 0.26 -23.02
CA LEU A 52 -4.77 -0.21 -22.80
C LEU A 52 -4.58 -1.01 -21.50
N ASN A 53 -5.52 -0.86 -20.54
CA ASN A 53 -5.45 -1.49 -19.21
C ASN A 53 -6.33 -2.73 -19.06
N LYS A 54 -6.84 -3.30 -20.17
CA LYS A 54 -7.56 -4.58 -20.11
C LYS A 54 -6.60 -5.71 -19.75
N VAL A 55 -6.94 -6.47 -18.70
CA VAL A 55 -6.13 -7.61 -18.27
C VAL A 55 -6.17 -8.73 -19.31
N LEU A 56 -5.00 -9.13 -19.78
CA LEU A 56 -4.72 -10.32 -20.59
C LEU A 56 -4.34 -11.46 -19.63
N MET A 57 -5.36 -12.19 -19.16
CA MET A 57 -5.14 -13.42 -18.41
C MET A 57 -4.67 -14.52 -19.37
N PRO A 58 -3.63 -15.30 -19.01
CA PRO A 58 -3.39 -16.58 -19.67
C PRO A 58 -4.65 -17.43 -19.63
N GLN A 59 -5.04 -18.03 -20.75
CA GLN A 59 -6.22 -18.86 -20.80
C GLN A 59 -5.85 -20.30 -20.48
N SER A 60 -6.77 -21.02 -19.83
CA SER A 60 -6.58 -22.43 -19.56
C SER A 60 -6.72 -23.32 -20.80
N GLY A 61 -7.26 -22.77 -21.89
CA GLY A 61 -7.56 -23.49 -23.14
C GLY A 61 -8.60 -24.61 -22.99
N SER A 62 -9.14 -24.83 -21.78
CA SER A 62 -10.27 -25.72 -21.45
C SER A 62 -11.41 -24.86 -20.90
N GLU A 63 -12.64 -25.14 -21.31
CA GLU A 63 -13.84 -24.51 -20.74
C GLU A 63 -14.14 -25.00 -19.30
N VAL A 64 -13.43 -26.03 -18.84
CA VAL A 64 -13.69 -26.73 -17.57
C VAL A 64 -12.63 -26.38 -16.52
N ASN A 65 -11.36 -26.67 -16.80
CA ASN A 65 -10.28 -26.37 -15.87
C ASN A 65 -9.88 -24.90 -16.00
N LEU A 66 -9.97 -24.12 -14.94
CA LEU A 66 -9.65 -22.69 -14.93
C LEU A 66 -8.15 -22.39 -14.77
N LEU A 67 -7.32 -23.41 -14.52
CA LEU A 67 -5.87 -23.24 -14.34
C LEU A 67 -5.12 -23.33 -15.69
N PRO A 68 -4.22 -22.38 -16.01
CA PRO A 68 -3.47 -22.42 -17.28
C PRO A 68 -2.27 -23.37 -17.33
N ASN A 69 -1.59 -23.59 -16.20
CA ASN A 69 -0.46 -24.53 -16.08
C ASN A 69 -0.70 -25.59 -14.97
N PRO A 70 -1.73 -26.43 -15.09
CA PRO A 70 -2.17 -27.31 -14.00
C PRO A 70 -1.34 -28.60 -13.82
N SER A 71 -0.47 -28.93 -14.79
CA SER A 71 0.37 -30.14 -14.80
C SER A 71 1.84 -29.81 -15.11
N PHE A 72 2.24 -28.57 -14.79
CA PHE A 72 3.63 -28.10 -14.82
C PHE A 72 4.36 -28.26 -16.18
N GLU A 73 3.62 -28.39 -17.29
CA GLU A 73 4.18 -28.46 -18.65
C GLU A 73 4.92 -27.18 -19.06
N GLN A 74 4.63 -26.07 -18.38
CA GLN A 74 5.31 -24.78 -18.55
C GLN A 74 6.35 -24.52 -17.45
N GLY A 75 6.77 -25.56 -16.72
CA GLY A 75 7.63 -25.43 -15.55
C GLY A 75 6.94 -24.67 -14.43
N THR A 76 7.61 -23.67 -13.87
CA THR A 76 7.13 -22.83 -12.76
C THR A 76 6.25 -21.66 -13.21
N HIS A 77 5.97 -21.52 -14.51
CA HIS A 77 5.13 -20.44 -15.01
C HIS A 77 3.75 -20.44 -14.35
N LEU A 78 3.30 -19.27 -13.87
CA LEU A 78 2.05 -19.07 -13.11
C LEU A 78 1.99 -19.77 -11.74
N TRP A 79 3.15 -20.21 -11.24
CA TRP A 79 3.35 -20.69 -9.89
C TRP A 79 4.41 -19.84 -9.19
N SER A 80 4.20 -19.57 -7.91
CA SER A 80 5.18 -18.90 -7.06
C SER A 80 5.24 -19.61 -5.71
N THR A 81 5.93 -19.01 -4.75
CA THR A 81 5.86 -19.44 -3.35
C THR A 81 5.29 -18.33 -2.51
N VAL A 82 4.66 -18.68 -1.40
CA VAL A 82 4.40 -17.71 -0.34
C VAL A 82 5.08 -18.20 0.93
N SER A 83 5.87 -17.31 1.55
CA SER A 83 6.19 -17.45 2.97
C SER A 83 5.34 -16.44 3.72
N THR A 84 4.73 -16.82 4.84
CA THR A 84 4.03 -15.82 5.65
C THR A 84 5.09 -14.96 6.35
N GLY A 85 4.91 -13.63 6.41
CA GLY A 85 5.87 -12.60 6.87
C GLY A 85 6.40 -12.71 8.32
N ASN A 86 6.25 -13.86 8.95
CA ASN A 86 6.97 -14.26 10.16
C ASN A 86 7.71 -15.58 9.89
N SER A 87 8.69 -15.57 8.98
CA SER A 87 9.72 -16.62 8.86
C SER A 87 10.47 -16.72 10.18
N ARG A 88 9.87 -17.45 11.12
CA ARG A 88 10.51 -17.76 12.40
C ARG A 88 11.50 -18.88 12.27
N ILE A 89 11.32 -19.77 11.31
CA ILE A 89 12.00 -21.07 11.35
C ILE A 89 12.17 -21.65 9.95
N VAL A 90 12.49 -20.85 8.93
CA VAL A 90 12.93 -21.42 7.63
C VAL A 90 14.44 -21.64 7.72
N ASN A 91 14.82 -22.62 8.55
CA ASN A 91 16.16 -23.19 8.53
C ASN A 91 16.16 -24.23 7.42
N LEU A 92 16.09 -23.78 6.16
CA LEU A 92 16.40 -24.68 5.05
C LEU A 92 17.88 -25.04 5.23
N ASP A 93 18.17 -26.22 5.80
CA ASP A 93 19.49 -26.82 5.69
C ASP A 93 19.89 -26.63 4.22
N HIS A 94 20.93 -25.81 3.99
CA HIS A 94 21.29 -25.20 2.70
C HIS A 94 21.49 -26.18 1.54
N ASP A 95 21.48 -27.47 1.85
CA ASP A 95 21.73 -28.60 0.97
C ASP A 95 20.46 -29.38 0.58
N GLN A 96 19.25 -28.91 0.92
CA GLN A 96 18.00 -29.57 0.51
C GLN A 96 17.17 -28.69 -0.44
N GLU A 97 17.12 -29.08 -1.71
CA GLU A 97 16.16 -28.56 -2.68
C GLU A 97 14.72 -28.86 -2.21
N TRP A 98 14.03 -27.84 -1.73
CA TRP A 98 12.66 -27.96 -1.21
C TRP A 98 11.60 -28.12 -2.31
N PHE A 99 11.87 -27.66 -3.53
CA PHE A 99 10.97 -27.69 -4.67
C PHE A 99 11.74 -27.90 -5.98
N LEU A 100 11.15 -28.67 -6.88
CA LEU A 100 11.56 -28.75 -8.28
C LEU A 100 10.39 -29.20 -9.18
N ILE A 101 10.55 -28.96 -10.47
CA ILE A 101 9.75 -29.60 -11.50
C ILE A 101 10.41 -30.93 -11.85
N ASP A 102 9.74 -32.04 -11.54
CA ASP A 102 10.24 -33.40 -11.71
C ASP A 102 9.71 -34.00 -13.00
N SER A 103 10.62 -34.45 -13.88
CA SER A 103 10.30 -35.10 -15.14
C SER A 103 10.37 -36.63 -15.08
N THR A 104 10.69 -37.20 -13.91
CA THR A 104 10.89 -38.65 -13.74
C THR A 104 9.61 -39.37 -13.33
N THR A 105 8.65 -38.64 -12.77
CA THR A 105 7.34 -39.15 -12.37
C THR A 105 6.30 -38.06 -12.55
N SER A 106 5.11 -38.42 -13.03
CA SER A 106 3.95 -37.54 -13.16
C SER A 106 2.67 -38.37 -13.10
N ALA A 107 1.57 -37.75 -12.71
CA ALA A 107 0.23 -38.35 -12.81
C ALA A 107 -0.34 -38.15 -14.22
N HIS A 108 -0.02 -37.00 -14.83
CA HIS A 108 -0.42 -36.64 -16.17
C HIS A 108 0.73 -35.92 -16.90
N GLY A 109 0.70 -35.88 -18.23
CA GLY A 109 1.72 -35.19 -19.00
C GLY A 109 3.14 -35.75 -18.74
N ARG A 110 4.11 -34.86 -18.61
CA ARG A 110 5.55 -35.14 -18.50
C ARG A 110 6.17 -34.70 -17.18
N TYR A 111 5.52 -33.78 -16.47
CA TYR A 111 6.11 -33.13 -15.30
C TYR A 111 5.16 -33.17 -14.11
N SER A 112 5.73 -33.07 -12.91
CA SER A 112 5.00 -32.81 -11.67
C SER A 112 5.80 -31.90 -10.74
N ALA A 113 5.15 -31.28 -9.76
CA ALA A 113 5.85 -30.56 -8.71
C ALA A 113 6.30 -31.54 -7.63
N ARG A 114 7.61 -31.65 -7.39
CA ARG A 114 8.16 -32.39 -6.25
C ARG A 114 8.51 -31.42 -5.13
N LEU A 115 8.01 -31.70 -3.94
CA LEU A 115 8.23 -30.90 -2.74
C LEU A 115 8.85 -31.77 -1.64
N ALA A 116 9.78 -31.20 -0.89
CA ALA A 116 10.38 -31.88 0.25
C ALA A 116 9.39 -32.05 1.41
N LEU A 117 9.31 -33.27 1.96
CA LEU A 117 8.79 -33.55 3.31
C LEU A 117 9.85 -33.12 4.33
N TRP A 118 9.48 -32.14 5.15
CA TRP A 118 10.43 -31.38 5.94
C TRP A 118 10.67 -31.96 7.33
N ASP A 119 11.90 -32.38 7.62
CA ASP A 119 12.33 -32.84 8.94
C ASP A 119 12.30 -31.71 9.99
N ASN A 120 11.19 -31.63 10.74
CA ASN A 120 11.05 -30.67 11.83
C ASN A 120 11.56 -31.20 13.19
N ARG A 121 12.41 -32.24 13.28
CA ARG A 121 12.93 -32.75 14.58
C ARG A 121 13.73 -31.74 15.38
N LYS A 122 14.64 -30.99 14.74
CA LYS A 122 15.41 -29.91 15.42
C LYS A 122 14.47 -28.84 15.98
N GLN A 123 13.39 -28.54 15.28
CA GLN A 123 12.39 -27.54 15.64
C GLN A 123 11.41 -28.06 16.69
N ASN A 124 10.95 -29.31 16.59
CA ASN A 124 10.17 -29.98 17.63
C ASN A 124 10.97 -30.11 18.91
N HIS A 125 12.28 -30.37 18.85
CA HIS A 125 13.14 -30.33 20.03
C HIS A 125 13.19 -28.92 20.64
N LEU A 126 13.29 -27.86 19.83
CA LEU A 126 13.21 -26.47 20.33
C LEU A 126 11.83 -26.17 20.95
N ILE A 127 10.72 -26.52 20.30
CA ILE A 127 9.35 -26.33 20.81
C ILE A 127 9.10 -27.15 22.08
N GLN A 128 9.66 -28.37 22.17
CA GLN A 128 9.45 -29.29 23.30
C GLN A 128 10.32 -28.94 24.51
N HIS A 129 11.51 -28.39 24.30
CA HIS A 129 12.47 -28.08 25.37
C HIS A 129 12.57 -26.58 25.70
N ASP A 130 11.96 -25.70 24.90
CA ASP A 130 11.82 -24.29 25.21
C ASP A 130 10.45 -24.01 25.84
N GLN A 131 10.46 -23.82 27.16
CA GLN A 131 9.27 -23.48 27.95
C GLN A 131 8.55 -22.24 27.37
N TRP A 132 9.29 -21.30 26.76
CA TRP A 132 8.73 -20.11 26.14
C TRP A 132 7.86 -20.43 24.91
N GLN A 133 8.32 -21.34 24.04
CA GLN A 133 7.55 -21.71 22.84
C GLN A 133 6.26 -22.44 23.20
N GLN A 134 6.29 -23.25 24.27
CA GLN A 134 5.09 -23.92 24.77
C GLN A 134 4.06 -22.94 25.33
N GLU A 135 4.49 -21.95 26.12
CA GLU A 135 3.60 -20.93 26.69
C GLU A 135 2.98 -20.05 25.59
N LEU A 136 3.76 -19.64 24.59
CA LEU A 136 3.26 -18.88 23.45
C LEU A 136 2.24 -19.68 22.62
N LEU A 137 2.54 -20.95 22.32
CA LEU A 137 1.62 -21.82 21.58
C LEU A 137 0.31 -22.06 22.35
N ALA A 138 0.37 -22.23 23.67
CA ALA A 138 -0.81 -22.36 24.51
C ALA A 138 -1.67 -21.08 24.50
N GLN A 139 -1.05 -19.89 24.58
CA GLN A 139 -1.77 -18.61 24.50
C GLN A 139 -2.44 -18.39 23.14
N LEU A 140 -1.76 -18.73 22.04
CA LEU A 140 -2.31 -18.61 20.69
C LEU A 140 -3.51 -19.56 20.50
N LYS A 141 -3.36 -20.83 20.89
CA LYS A 141 -4.44 -21.82 20.87
C LYS A 141 -5.65 -21.38 21.70
N ALA A 142 -5.42 -20.80 22.89
CA ALA A 142 -6.49 -20.31 23.76
C ALA A 142 -7.30 -19.15 23.13
N LYS A 143 -6.69 -18.38 22.22
CA LYS A 143 -7.36 -17.30 21.48
C LYS A 143 -8.05 -17.77 20.20
N GLY A 144 -8.09 -19.09 19.93
CA GLY A 144 -8.58 -19.63 18.65
C GLY A 144 -7.72 -19.20 17.46
N GLN A 145 -6.56 -18.61 17.71
CA GLN A 145 -5.62 -18.18 16.69
C GLN A 145 -4.72 -19.37 16.39
N TRP A 146 -4.91 -19.99 15.23
CA TRP A 146 -3.84 -20.81 14.68
C TRP A 146 -2.62 -19.92 14.52
N PRO A 147 -1.44 -20.35 14.97
CA PRO A 147 -0.26 -19.55 14.73
C PRO A 147 -0.10 -19.40 13.23
N ASN A 148 -0.04 -18.17 12.72
CA ASN A 148 0.28 -17.85 11.32
C ASN A 148 1.75 -18.20 10.98
N TYR A 149 2.25 -19.35 11.47
CA TYR A 149 3.60 -19.81 11.25
C TYR A 149 3.72 -20.41 9.85
N VAL A 150 4.82 -20.04 9.20
CA VAL A 150 5.12 -20.25 7.78
C VAL A 150 5.01 -21.71 7.39
N HIS A 151 4.29 -21.98 6.31
CA HIS A 151 4.39 -23.23 5.58
C HIS A 151 4.99 -22.88 4.21
N PRO A 152 5.99 -23.62 3.69
CA PRO A 152 6.39 -23.48 2.29
C PRO A 152 5.23 -23.98 1.42
N PHE A 153 4.41 -23.04 0.95
CA PHE A 153 3.37 -23.32 -0.03
C PHE A 153 3.89 -22.98 -1.42
N ILE A 154 3.65 -23.87 -2.38
CA ILE A 154 3.49 -23.42 -3.76
C ILE A 154 2.13 -22.77 -3.89
N ILE A 155 2.09 -21.62 -4.57
CA ILE A 155 0.88 -20.83 -4.74
C ILE A 155 0.64 -20.59 -6.23
N SER A 156 -0.61 -20.75 -6.66
CA SER A 156 -1.00 -20.39 -8.03
C SER A 156 -1.08 -18.87 -8.18
N TYR A 157 -0.94 -18.38 -9.40
CA TYR A 157 -1.43 -17.04 -9.74
C TYR A 157 -2.94 -16.99 -9.53
N TYR A 158 -3.52 -15.79 -9.43
CA TYR A 158 -4.95 -15.70 -9.14
C TYR A 158 -5.77 -16.29 -10.29
N VAL A 159 -6.87 -16.91 -9.92
CA VAL A 159 -7.85 -17.45 -10.86
C VAL A 159 -9.16 -16.71 -10.62
N PRO A 160 -9.73 -16.04 -11.64
CA PRO A 160 -11.03 -15.39 -11.52
C PRO A 160 -12.13 -16.39 -11.14
N VAL A 161 -12.97 -16.01 -10.20
CA VAL A 161 -14.14 -16.79 -9.74
C VAL A 161 -15.32 -15.88 -9.44
N SER A 162 -16.54 -16.41 -9.43
CA SER A 162 -17.75 -15.64 -9.11
C SER A 162 -18.05 -15.73 -7.62
N ILE A 163 -18.24 -14.58 -6.95
CA ILE A 163 -18.59 -14.53 -5.52
C ILE A 163 -19.86 -15.35 -5.24
N GLY A 164 -19.83 -16.17 -4.20
CA GLY A 164 -20.93 -17.01 -3.74
C GLY A 164 -21.13 -18.29 -4.56
N GLU A 165 -20.37 -18.49 -5.65
CA GLU A 165 -20.37 -19.76 -6.37
C GLU A 165 -19.49 -20.79 -5.67
N THR A 166 -19.91 -22.06 -5.72
CA THR A 166 -19.12 -23.19 -5.23
C THR A 166 -18.20 -23.70 -6.33
N TYR A 167 -16.94 -23.90 -5.98
CA TYR A 167 -15.91 -24.47 -6.83
C TYR A 167 -15.35 -25.75 -6.22
N THR A 168 -14.89 -26.64 -7.08
CA THR A 168 -14.16 -27.84 -6.69
C THR A 168 -12.73 -27.74 -7.21
N VAL A 169 -11.76 -27.96 -6.34
CA VAL A 169 -10.38 -28.25 -6.72
C VAL A 169 -10.17 -29.74 -6.61
N SER A 170 -9.61 -30.36 -7.65
CA SER A 170 -9.10 -31.72 -7.60
C SER A 170 -7.64 -31.75 -8.05
N PHE A 171 -6.85 -32.67 -7.51
CA PHE A 171 -5.44 -32.78 -7.85
C PHE A 171 -4.95 -34.20 -7.63
N TYR A 172 -3.92 -34.60 -8.35
CA TYR A 172 -3.24 -35.86 -8.09
C TYR A 172 -2.04 -35.62 -7.17
N ALA A 173 -1.88 -36.47 -6.18
CA ALA A 173 -0.73 -36.43 -5.30
C ALA A 173 -0.28 -37.83 -4.88
N LYS A 174 1.01 -37.92 -4.52
CA LYS A 174 1.63 -39.09 -3.90
C LYS A 174 2.81 -38.65 -3.01
N ALA A 175 3.28 -39.53 -2.14
CA ALA A 175 4.45 -39.31 -1.29
C ALA A 175 5.38 -40.53 -1.31
N GLU A 176 6.68 -40.33 -1.11
CA GLU A 176 7.62 -41.46 -0.94
C GLU A 176 7.28 -42.30 0.29
N VAL A 177 6.70 -41.65 1.31
CA VAL A 177 6.27 -42.30 2.53
C VAL A 177 4.75 -42.25 2.64
N PRO A 178 4.06 -43.40 2.51
CA PRO A 178 2.63 -43.49 2.74
C PRO A 178 2.24 -42.96 4.12
N GLY A 179 1.15 -42.20 4.18
CA GLY A 179 0.65 -41.57 5.41
C GLY A 179 1.14 -40.14 5.62
N ALA A 180 2.14 -39.67 4.86
CA ALA A 180 2.58 -38.28 4.94
C ALA A 180 1.43 -37.33 4.53
N GLU A 181 1.30 -36.20 5.22
CA GLU A 181 0.15 -35.32 5.05
C GLU A 181 0.47 -34.11 4.15
N ILE A 182 -0.48 -33.75 3.29
CA ILE A 182 -0.47 -32.52 2.50
C ILE A 182 -1.58 -31.59 3.00
N ILE A 183 -1.28 -30.30 3.05
CA ILE A 183 -2.27 -29.23 3.24
C ILE A 183 -2.60 -28.61 1.89
N PHE A 184 -3.89 -28.37 1.68
CA PHE A 184 -4.41 -27.58 0.58
C PHE A 184 -5.28 -26.43 1.11
N HIS A 185 -5.14 -25.24 0.53
CA HIS A 185 -6.04 -24.10 0.78
C HIS A 185 -6.48 -23.41 -0.51
N ALA A 186 -7.70 -22.88 -0.48
CA ALA A 186 -8.21 -21.90 -1.43
C ALA A 186 -8.38 -20.56 -0.70
N ALA A 187 -7.58 -19.56 -1.03
CA ALA A 187 -7.56 -18.28 -0.32
C ALA A 187 -7.58 -17.09 -1.29
N SER A 188 -8.35 -16.07 -0.96
CA SER A 188 -8.32 -14.75 -1.61
C SER A 188 -7.68 -13.67 -0.72
N ARG A 189 -7.58 -13.92 0.59
CA ARG A 189 -7.03 -13.01 1.59
C ARG A 189 -5.96 -13.71 2.42
N TYR A 190 -4.91 -12.97 2.75
CA TYR A 190 -3.76 -13.50 3.47
C TYR A 190 -4.10 -13.94 4.91
N ALA A 191 -5.14 -13.39 5.52
CA ALA A 191 -5.59 -13.79 6.86
C ALA A 191 -6.75 -14.80 6.85
N ASP A 192 -7.33 -15.10 5.68
CA ASP A 192 -8.43 -16.05 5.59
C ASP A 192 -7.92 -17.43 5.16
N TRP A 193 -7.58 -18.24 6.16
CA TRP A 193 -7.17 -19.65 6.01
C TRP A 193 -8.33 -20.63 6.25
N SER A 194 -9.58 -20.15 6.27
CA SER A 194 -10.74 -20.97 6.68
C SER A 194 -11.16 -22.03 5.66
N GLN A 195 -10.72 -21.89 4.40
CA GLN A 195 -11.08 -22.81 3.31
C GLN A 195 -9.87 -23.67 2.92
N GLY A 196 -9.69 -24.78 3.62
CA GLY A 196 -8.66 -25.76 3.29
C GLY A 196 -8.96 -27.15 3.83
N THR A 197 -8.19 -28.14 3.37
CA THR A 197 -8.22 -29.52 3.85
C THR A 197 -6.82 -30.06 4.07
N LYS A 198 -6.76 -31.17 4.80
CA LYS A 198 -5.55 -31.92 5.07
C LYS A 198 -5.79 -33.37 4.65
N GLU A 199 -4.89 -33.91 3.84
CA GLU A 199 -5.05 -35.24 3.26
C GLU A 199 -3.81 -36.11 3.50
N SER A 200 -4.01 -37.38 3.83
CA SER A 200 -2.92 -38.37 3.91
C SER A 200 -2.61 -38.93 2.52
N LEU A 201 -1.34 -38.89 2.14
CA LEU A 201 -0.85 -39.31 0.84
C LEU A 201 -0.51 -40.82 0.81
N THR A 202 -0.68 -41.41 -0.36
CA THR A 202 -0.22 -42.77 -0.68
C THR A 202 1.10 -42.73 -1.44
N ASP A 203 1.78 -43.88 -1.58
CA ASP A 203 2.93 -44.05 -2.48
C ASP A 203 2.55 -44.10 -3.96
N GLU A 204 1.28 -44.41 -4.25
CA GLU A 204 0.69 -44.35 -5.59
C GLU A 204 -0.01 -43.01 -5.85
N TRP A 205 -0.08 -42.62 -7.13
CA TRP A 205 -0.84 -41.45 -7.54
C TRP A 205 -2.34 -41.64 -7.28
N LYS A 206 -2.90 -40.76 -6.45
CA LYS A 206 -4.32 -40.73 -6.14
C LYS A 206 -4.87 -39.32 -6.39
N ARG A 207 -6.12 -39.25 -6.87
CA ARG A 207 -6.87 -37.99 -7.02
C ARG A 207 -7.54 -37.62 -5.70
N TYR A 208 -7.31 -36.40 -5.25
CA TYR A 208 -7.93 -35.77 -4.08
C TYR A 208 -8.83 -34.64 -4.55
N GLU A 209 -9.81 -34.26 -3.72
CA GLU A 209 -10.78 -33.21 -4.05
C GLU A 209 -11.19 -32.39 -2.82
N PHE A 210 -11.45 -31.10 -3.04
CA PHE A 210 -11.92 -30.16 -2.02
C PHE A 210 -12.89 -29.16 -2.63
N GLN A 211 -13.98 -28.87 -1.91
CA GLN A 211 -14.97 -27.88 -2.30
C GLN A 211 -14.83 -26.63 -1.45
N PHE A 212 -15.04 -25.48 -2.08
CA PHE A 212 -15.00 -24.19 -1.41
C PHE A 212 -16.01 -23.23 -2.04
N GLU A 213 -16.44 -22.24 -1.26
CA GLU A 213 -17.30 -21.16 -1.75
C GLU A 213 -16.42 -19.92 -2.01
N ALA A 214 -16.51 -19.36 -3.21
CA ALA A 214 -15.74 -18.17 -3.56
C ALA A 214 -16.24 -16.97 -2.74
N LYS A 215 -15.38 -16.47 -1.83
CA LYS A 215 -15.69 -15.30 -0.98
C LYS A 215 -15.31 -13.97 -1.62
N ASP A 216 -14.60 -14.00 -2.74
CA ASP A 216 -14.07 -12.84 -3.46
C ASP A 216 -14.09 -13.14 -4.97
N GLU A 217 -13.76 -12.16 -5.81
CA GLU A 217 -13.82 -12.25 -7.29
C GLU A 217 -12.66 -13.07 -7.89
N TYR A 218 -11.78 -13.58 -7.04
CA TYR A 218 -10.65 -14.41 -7.42
C TYR A 218 -10.23 -15.32 -6.26
N VAL A 219 -9.45 -16.34 -6.59
CA VAL A 219 -8.87 -17.28 -5.64
C VAL A 219 -7.42 -17.60 -5.99
N THR A 220 -6.62 -17.92 -4.99
CA THR A 220 -5.30 -18.55 -5.16
C THR A 220 -5.32 -19.93 -4.50
N LEU A 221 -4.61 -20.87 -5.09
CA LEU A 221 -4.52 -22.24 -4.62
C LEU A 221 -3.16 -22.47 -3.97
N LEU A 222 -3.15 -23.06 -2.78
CA LEU A 222 -1.94 -23.29 -1.99
C LEU A 222 -1.77 -24.77 -1.69
N PHE A 223 -0.57 -25.31 -1.93
CA PHE A 223 -0.22 -26.71 -1.65
C PHE A 223 1.09 -26.78 -0.85
N GLY A 224 1.06 -27.44 0.31
CA GLY A 224 2.14 -27.39 1.30
C GLY A 224 1.99 -28.45 2.39
N GLN A 225 2.68 -28.27 3.53
CA GLN A 225 2.63 -29.18 4.69
C GLN A 225 2.32 -28.45 5.98
N ASP A 226 1.74 -29.16 6.94
CA ASP A 226 1.56 -28.66 8.30
C ASP A 226 2.90 -28.65 9.06
N TRP A 227 3.47 -27.47 9.26
CA TRP A 227 4.73 -27.31 9.98
C TRP A 227 4.61 -27.49 11.50
N MET A 228 3.39 -27.39 12.03
CA MET A 228 3.09 -27.55 13.45
C MET A 228 2.80 -29.00 13.84
N ALA A 229 2.67 -29.90 12.86
CA ALA A 229 2.50 -31.32 13.13
C ALA A 229 3.80 -31.90 13.73
N PRO A 230 3.71 -32.74 14.78
CA PRO A 230 4.88 -33.46 15.29
C PRO A 230 5.55 -34.24 14.15
N TRP A 231 6.89 -34.20 14.08
CA TRP A 231 7.63 -35.08 13.17
C TRP A 231 7.31 -36.51 13.55
N ASP A 232 7.01 -37.34 12.57
CA ASP A 232 7.02 -38.77 12.77
C ASP A 232 8.48 -39.26 12.68
N GLU A 233 9.04 -39.69 13.82
CA GLU A 233 10.44 -40.14 13.93
C GLU A 233 10.77 -41.30 12.99
N ASP A 234 9.76 -42.03 12.52
CA ASP A 234 9.88 -43.13 11.57
C ASP A 234 10.03 -42.64 10.11
N LEU A 235 9.81 -41.34 9.83
CA LEU A 235 10.04 -40.74 8.50
C LEU A 235 11.54 -40.53 8.24
N PRO A 236 12.04 -40.89 7.04
CA PRO A 236 13.39 -40.54 6.61
C PRO A 236 13.63 -39.04 6.66
N THR A 237 14.86 -38.65 7.04
CA THR A 237 15.40 -37.27 7.08
C THR A 237 15.18 -36.47 5.80
N LYS A 238 15.06 -37.16 4.66
CA LYS A 238 14.78 -36.58 3.35
C LYS A 238 13.75 -37.47 2.69
N SER A 239 12.54 -36.95 2.56
CA SER A 239 11.46 -37.62 1.84
C SER A 239 10.76 -36.58 0.96
N PHE A 240 10.04 -36.99 -0.08
CA PHE A 240 9.33 -36.08 -0.98
C PHE A 240 7.86 -36.43 -1.17
N TYR A 241 7.09 -35.43 -1.57
CA TYR A 241 5.75 -35.61 -2.11
C TYR A 241 5.62 -34.90 -3.46
N TRP A 242 4.67 -35.36 -4.27
CA TRP A 242 4.40 -34.78 -5.57
C TRP A 242 2.96 -34.33 -5.67
N VAL A 243 2.76 -33.24 -6.41
CA VAL A 243 1.45 -32.71 -6.80
C VAL A 243 1.44 -32.52 -8.32
N ASP A 244 0.35 -32.92 -8.97
CA ASP A 244 0.17 -32.84 -10.42
C ASP A 244 -1.32 -32.80 -10.78
N ALA A 245 -1.63 -32.53 -12.05
CA ALA A 245 -2.95 -32.60 -12.65
C ALA A 245 -4.03 -31.87 -11.82
N ILE A 246 -3.77 -30.60 -11.52
CA ILE A 246 -4.62 -29.76 -10.67
C ILE A 246 -5.77 -29.20 -11.50
N GLN A 247 -7.01 -29.39 -11.08
CA GLN A 247 -8.19 -28.88 -11.77
C GLN A 247 -9.04 -28.07 -10.83
N LEU A 248 -9.25 -26.81 -11.20
CA LEU A 248 -10.21 -25.91 -10.56
C LEU A 248 -11.38 -25.71 -11.52
N GLU A 249 -12.58 -26.04 -11.08
CA GLU A 249 -13.79 -25.94 -11.90
C GLU A 249 -15.01 -25.56 -11.05
N ALA A 250 -16.02 -24.95 -11.68
CA ALA A 250 -17.26 -24.59 -11.00
C ALA A 250 -18.12 -25.83 -10.73
N GLY A 251 -18.73 -25.90 -9.54
CA GLY A 251 -19.59 -27.00 -9.12
C GLY A 251 -19.05 -27.76 -7.91
N THR A 252 -19.74 -28.86 -7.58
CA THR A 252 -19.52 -29.65 -6.34
C THR A 252 -18.91 -31.03 -6.59
N VAL A 253 -18.59 -31.37 -7.84
CA VAL A 253 -18.02 -32.69 -8.20
C VAL A 253 -17.00 -32.45 -9.29
N PRO A 254 -15.78 -32.99 -9.19
CA PRO A 254 -14.79 -32.77 -10.23
C PRO A 254 -15.11 -33.61 -11.48
N GLY A 255 -15.01 -32.98 -12.66
CA GLY A 255 -15.05 -33.65 -13.95
C GLY A 255 -13.78 -34.45 -14.23
N PRO A 256 -13.64 -35.09 -15.41
CA PRO A 256 -12.35 -35.63 -15.87
C PRO A 256 -11.28 -34.53 -15.90
N PHE A 257 -10.02 -34.89 -15.65
CA PHE A 257 -8.92 -33.92 -15.76
C PHE A 257 -8.75 -33.46 -17.21
N GLU A 258 -8.72 -32.15 -17.44
CA GLU A 258 -8.54 -31.53 -18.75
C GLU A 258 -7.29 -30.64 -18.83
N LEU A 259 -6.65 -30.66 -20.00
CA LEU A 259 -5.52 -29.82 -20.38
C LEU A 259 -5.77 -29.19 -21.75
N LYS A 260 -5.20 -28.01 -21.98
CA LYS A 260 -5.09 -27.44 -23.33
C LYS A 260 -4.35 -28.38 -24.28
N PRO A 261 -4.74 -28.49 -25.57
CA PRO A 261 -4.14 -29.47 -26.47
C PRO A 261 -2.65 -29.24 -26.76
N VAL A 262 -2.22 -27.98 -26.79
CA VAL A 262 -0.84 -27.57 -27.04
C VAL A 262 -0.43 -26.54 -26.01
N VAL A 263 0.78 -26.68 -25.48
CA VAL A 263 1.35 -25.81 -24.46
C VAL A 263 2.61 -25.15 -25.03
N ALA A 264 2.78 -23.86 -24.79
CA ALA A 264 4.07 -23.21 -25.02
C ALA A 264 4.79 -23.02 -23.69
N SER A 265 6.07 -23.39 -23.63
CA SER A 265 6.93 -23.14 -22.48
C SER A 265 8.16 -22.33 -22.87
N LEU A 266 8.66 -21.57 -21.92
CA LEU A 266 9.89 -20.77 -22.01
C LEU A 266 10.70 -21.03 -20.75
N ASP A 267 12.01 -21.26 -20.85
CA ASP A 267 12.85 -21.40 -19.65
C ASP A 267 12.80 -20.10 -18.83
N SER A 268 12.57 -20.18 -17.52
CA SER A 268 12.54 -19.01 -16.63
C SER A 268 13.90 -18.34 -16.47
N PHE A 269 14.99 -19.10 -16.48
CA PHE A 269 16.34 -18.57 -16.27
C PHE A 269 16.90 -17.86 -17.50
N GLU A 270 16.33 -18.10 -18.69
CA GLU A 270 16.67 -17.39 -19.93
C GLU A 270 15.93 -16.04 -20.09
N ARG A 271 15.09 -15.66 -19.12
CA ARG A 271 14.23 -14.46 -19.22
C ARG A 271 14.84 -13.19 -18.64
N VAL A 272 16.03 -13.27 -18.06
CA VAL A 272 16.78 -12.13 -17.49
C VAL A 272 18.13 -12.07 -18.18
N VAL A 273 18.29 -11.07 -19.06
CA VAL A 273 19.47 -10.92 -19.92
C VAL A 273 20.17 -9.59 -19.64
N ASP A 274 21.49 -9.57 -19.67
CA ASP A 274 22.24 -8.31 -19.61
C ASP A 274 22.17 -7.57 -20.96
N ILE A 275 22.21 -6.24 -20.92
CA ILE A 275 22.13 -5.38 -22.10
C ILE A 275 23.31 -5.60 -23.06
N SER A 276 24.44 -6.14 -22.60
CA SER A 276 25.56 -6.50 -23.46
C SER A 276 25.37 -7.84 -24.19
N GLU A 277 24.45 -8.68 -23.73
CA GLU A 277 24.23 -10.03 -24.25
C GLU A 277 23.25 -10.04 -25.44
N PRO A 278 23.33 -11.06 -26.32
CA PRO A 278 22.35 -11.25 -27.39
C PRO A 278 20.96 -11.57 -26.85
N LYS A 279 19.94 -10.82 -27.32
CA LYS A 279 18.54 -11.04 -26.97
C LYS A 279 17.90 -11.99 -27.96
N SER A 280 17.76 -13.24 -27.56
CA SER A 280 17.00 -14.25 -28.30
C SER A 280 16.13 -15.04 -27.34
N ILE A 281 14.95 -15.43 -27.80
CA ILE A 281 14.02 -16.26 -27.03
C ILE A 281 13.63 -17.50 -27.83
N SER A 282 13.46 -18.62 -27.14
CA SER A 282 13.06 -19.90 -27.74
C SER A 282 11.91 -20.51 -26.94
N PHE A 283 10.75 -20.61 -27.57
CA PHE A 283 9.60 -21.29 -26.98
C PHE A 283 9.63 -22.77 -27.39
N SER A 284 9.40 -23.66 -26.44
CA SER A 284 9.07 -25.07 -26.73
C SER A 284 7.57 -25.21 -26.84
N LEU A 285 7.08 -25.52 -28.05
CA LEU A 285 5.68 -25.78 -28.31
C LEU A 285 5.44 -27.29 -28.28
N THR A 286 4.75 -27.79 -27.27
CA THR A 286 4.48 -29.23 -27.10
C THR A 286 3.00 -29.53 -27.32
N ASN A 287 2.70 -30.49 -28.21
CA ASN A 287 1.36 -31.06 -28.32
C ASN A 287 1.18 -32.17 -27.27
N ILE A 288 0.38 -31.90 -26.25
CA ILE A 288 0.09 -32.82 -25.14
C ILE A 288 -1.23 -33.58 -25.33
N SER A 289 -1.98 -33.26 -26.39
CA SER A 289 -3.18 -34.01 -26.76
C SER A 289 -2.85 -35.37 -27.40
N SER A 290 -3.86 -36.23 -27.46
CA SER A 290 -3.78 -37.53 -28.13
C SER A 290 -3.85 -37.45 -29.66
N ASN A 291 -4.23 -36.29 -30.22
CA ASN A 291 -4.38 -36.07 -31.65
C ASN A 291 -3.25 -35.21 -32.20
N SER A 292 -3.01 -35.26 -33.51
CA SER A 292 -2.11 -34.29 -34.14
C SER A 292 -2.78 -32.93 -34.25
N GLN A 293 -2.01 -31.86 -34.11
CA GLN A 293 -2.50 -30.48 -34.14
C GLN A 293 -1.74 -29.66 -35.19
N SER A 294 -2.46 -28.87 -35.99
CA SER A 294 -1.87 -27.90 -36.92
C SER A 294 -1.86 -26.53 -36.27
N VAL A 295 -0.69 -26.03 -35.89
CA VAL A 295 -0.55 -24.85 -35.04
C VAL A 295 0.05 -23.67 -35.80
N ARG A 296 -0.59 -22.51 -35.67
CA ARG A 296 -0.05 -21.21 -36.10
C ARG A 296 0.24 -20.38 -34.86
N CYS A 297 1.46 -19.85 -34.79
CA CYS A 297 1.87 -19.00 -33.68
C CYS A 297 2.18 -17.59 -34.15
N ARG A 298 1.88 -16.60 -33.32
CA ARG A 298 2.25 -15.20 -33.51
C ARG A 298 2.74 -14.63 -32.19
N LEU A 299 3.98 -14.17 -32.16
CA LEU A 299 4.57 -13.49 -31.01
C LEU A 299 4.39 -11.98 -31.17
N VAL A 300 3.91 -11.32 -30.12
CA VAL A 300 3.93 -9.87 -29.94
C VAL A 300 4.79 -9.58 -28.71
N VAL A 301 5.71 -8.63 -28.81
CA VAL A 301 6.48 -8.15 -27.66
C VAL A 301 6.10 -6.71 -27.38
N ARG A 302 5.79 -6.44 -26.13
CA ARG A 302 5.48 -5.09 -25.64
C ARG A 302 6.47 -4.65 -24.60
N HIS A 303 6.79 -3.38 -24.62
CA HIS A 303 7.52 -2.72 -23.54
C HIS A 303 6.59 -2.50 -22.33
N PHE A 304 7.16 -2.22 -21.16
CA PHE A 304 6.44 -1.94 -19.90
C PHE A 304 5.30 -0.94 -20.07
N PHE A 305 5.52 0.13 -20.84
CA PHE A 305 4.52 1.16 -21.17
C PHE A 305 3.54 0.74 -22.29
N LYS A 306 3.36 -0.56 -22.51
CA LYS A 306 2.42 -1.21 -23.46
C LYS A 306 2.65 -0.95 -24.95
N GLU A 307 3.67 -0.18 -25.31
CA GLU A 307 4.09 -0.01 -26.70
C GLU A 307 4.54 -1.34 -27.31
N LYS A 308 3.98 -1.69 -28.47
CA LYS A 308 4.40 -2.85 -29.26
C LYS A 308 5.74 -2.56 -29.94
N VAL A 309 6.77 -3.30 -29.56
CA VAL A 309 8.14 -3.14 -30.09
C VAL A 309 8.54 -4.20 -31.11
N TYR A 310 7.87 -5.35 -31.10
CA TYR A 310 8.14 -6.45 -32.05
C TYR A 310 6.90 -7.29 -32.32
N GLU A 311 6.83 -7.85 -33.51
CA GLU A 311 5.83 -8.85 -33.89
C GLU A 311 6.41 -9.84 -34.90
N LYS A 312 6.15 -11.13 -34.69
CA LYS A 312 6.55 -12.20 -35.60
C LYS A 312 5.46 -13.26 -35.73
N ALA A 313 5.01 -13.48 -36.95
CA ALA A 313 4.25 -14.68 -37.30
C ALA A 313 5.21 -15.83 -37.62
N PHE A 314 4.98 -16.99 -37.00
CA PHE A 314 5.73 -18.21 -37.29
C PHE A 314 5.06 -18.99 -38.42
N ALA A 315 5.86 -19.76 -39.17
CA ALA A 315 5.32 -20.70 -40.14
C ALA A 315 4.46 -21.74 -39.41
N GLN A 316 3.34 -22.12 -40.03
CA GLN A 316 2.46 -23.16 -39.49
C GLN A 316 3.25 -24.47 -39.30
N LYS A 317 3.06 -25.11 -38.15
CA LYS A 317 3.66 -26.38 -37.79
C LYS A 317 2.59 -27.45 -37.64
N LYS A 318 2.92 -28.69 -37.96
CA LYS A 318 2.07 -29.84 -37.68
C LYS A 318 2.76 -30.69 -36.61
N LEU A 319 2.16 -30.73 -35.42
CA LEU A 319 2.69 -31.45 -34.26
C LEU A 319 1.97 -32.78 -34.12
N ALA A 320 2.70 -33.89 -34.15
CA ALA A 320 2.17 -35.19 -33.74
C ALA A 320 1.89 -35.19 -32.22
N ALA A 321 1.02 -36.10 -31.76
CA ALA A 321 0.77 -36.29 -30.33
C ALA A 321 2.07 -36.56 -29.57
N GLY A 322 2.30 -35.84 -28.46
CA GLY A 322 3.52 -35.90 -27.64
C GLY A 322 4.77 -35.27 -28.24
N SER A 323 4.71 -34.73 -29.47
CA SER A 323 5.87 -34.08 -30.10
C SER A 323 6.02 -32.62 -29.67
N SER A 324 7.25 -32.11 -29.75
CA SER A 324 7.59 -30.71 -29.48
C SER A 324 8.33 -30.08 -30.65
N GLU A 325 8.13 -28.78 -30.86
CA GLU A 325 8.88 -27.96 -31.82
C GLU A 325 9.40 -26.71 -31.12
N ILE A 326 10.56 -26.20 -31.56
CA ILE A 326 11.14 -24.97 -31.02
C ILE A 326 10.79 -23.80 -31.95
N LEU A 327 10.28 -22.73 -31.35
CA LEU A 327 10.02 -21.45 -32.02
C LEU A 327 10.99 -20.40 -31.49
N SER A 328 11.94 -19.97 -32.31
CA SER A 328 12.93 -18.96 -31.91
C SER A 328 12.65 -17.59 -32.53
N ALA A 329 12.84 -16.54 -31.74
CA ALA A 329 12.82 -15.15 -32.19
C ALA A 329 14.11 -14.44 -31.77
N ASP A 330 14.70 -13.71 -32.71
CA ASP A 330 15.81 -12.79 -32.46
C ASP A 330 15.24 -11.41 -32.17
N LEU A 331 15.52 -10.92 -30.96
CA LEU A 331 15.03 -9.64 -30.45
C LEU A 331 16.09 -8.54 -30.50
N ASN A 332 17.35 -8.84 -30.87
CA ASN A 332 18.48 -7.92 -30.79
C ASN A 332 18.25 -6.57 -31.50
N SER A 333 17.56 -6.60 -32.64
CA SER A 333 17.30 -5.39 -33.43
C SER A 333 16.17 -4.51 -32.89
N PHE A 334 15.42 -4.99 -31.89
CA PHE A 334 14.17 -4.37 -31.41
C PHE A 334 14.21 -4.06 -29.91
N VAL A 335 14.80 -4.97 -29.12
CA VAL A 335 15.00 -4.81 -27.68
C VAL A 335 16.43 -4.30 -27.46
N LYS A 336 16.57 -2.97 -27.45
CA LYS A 336 17.86 -2.27 -27.40
C LYS A 336 18.14 -1.55 -26.09
N GLU A 337 17.17 -1.54 -25.19
CA GLU A 337 17.20 -0.73 -23.99
C GLU A 337 17.02 -1.63 -22.77
N VAL A 338 17.50 -1.15 -21.62
CA VAL A 338 17.12 -1.71 -20.32
C VAL A 338 15.62 -1.54 -20.18
N GLY A 339 14.93 -2.58 -19.72
CA GLY A 339 13.47 -2.51 -19.63
C GLY A 339 12.83 -3.83 -19.25
N TYR A 340 11.52 -3.74 -19.05
CA TYR A 340 10.67 -4.87 -18.71
C TYR A 340 9.66 -5.08 -19.83
N TYR A 341 9.55 -6.32 -20.32
CA TYR A 341 8.82 -6.63 -21.53
C TYR A 341 7.85 -7.78 -21.30
N THR A 342 6.73 -7.73 -22.01
CA THR A 342 5.74 -8.81 -22.07
C THR A 342 5.86 -9.51 -23.42
N LEU A 343 5.93 -10.84 -23.39
CA LEU A 343 5.94 -11.74 -24.53
C LEU A 343 4.55 -12.38 -24.66
N GLU A 344 3.74 -11.90 -25.60
CA GLU A 344 2.40 -12.43 -25.88
C GLU A 344 2.51 -13.41 -27.07
N LEU A 345 2.45 -14.71 -26.78
CA LEU A 345 2.45 -15.76 -27.80
C LEU A 345 1.02 -16.25 -28.05
N TYR A 346 0.45 -15.79 -29.14
CA TYR A 346 -0.84 -16.27 -29.63
C TYR A 346 -0.64 -17.62 -30.33
N VAL A 347 -1.38 -18.64 -29.89
CA VAL A 347 -1.30 -20.02 -30.39
C VAL A 347 -2.67 -20.44 -30.90
N GLN A 348 -2.78 -20.66 -32.20
CA GLN A 348 -4.01 -21.12 -32.84
C GLN A 348 -3.84 -22.54 -33.34
N GLY A 349 -4.64 -23.47 -32.82
CA GLY A 349 -4.71 -24.87 -33.24
C GLY A 349 -5.86 -25.14 -34.23
N ASP A 350 -6.21 -26.42 -34.37
CA ASP A 350 -7.31 -26.85 -35.25
C ASP A 350 -8.69 -26.56 -34.62
N ASP A 351 -8.79 -26.64 -33.30
CA ASP A 351 -10.02 -26.56 -32.50
C ASP A 351 -9.91 -25.70 -31.23
N PHE A 352 -8.82 -24.95 -31.07
CA PHE A 352 -8.60 -24.04 -29.94
C PHE A 352 -7.79 -22.80 -30.36
N ASP A 353 -7.96 -21.72 -29.62
CA ASP A 353 -7.13 -20.52 -29.67
C ASP A 353 -6.66 -20.22 -28.24
N ASP A 354 -5.39 -19.87 -28.07
CA ASP A 354 -4.78 -19.58 -26.77
C ASP A 354 -3.82 -18.38 -26.87
N VAL A 355 -3.56 -17.75 -25.73
CA VAL A 355 -2.56 -16.69 -25.57
C VAL A 355 -1.74 -16.98 -24.32
N GLU A 356 -0.45 -17.22 -24.53
CA GLU A 356 0.52 -17.44 -23.47
C GLU A 356 1.27 -16.13 -23.25
N VAL A 357 1.37 -15.70 -21.99
CA VAL A 357 1.99 -14.42 -21.64
C VAL A 357 3.17 -14.67 -20.73
N PHE A 358 4.37 -14.26 -21.14
CA PHE A 358 5.58 -14.38 -20.32
C PHE A 358 6.23 -13.01 -20.10
N ARG A 359 6.93 -12.83 -18.98
CA ARG A 359 7.81 -11.67 -18.78
C ARG A 359 9.21 -11.90 -19.36
N TYR A 360 9.87 -10.82 -19.78
CA TYR A 360 11.28 -10.76 -20.18
C TYR A 360 11.93 -9.47 -19.67
N ALA A 361 13.08 -9.58 -19.00
CA ALA A 361 13.79 -8.45 -18.42
C ALA A 361 15.16 -8.27 -19.08
N VAL A 362 15.46 -7.04 -19.46
CA VAL A 362 16.80 -6.62 -19.88
C VAL A 362 17.37 -5.71 -18.81
N ILE A 363 18.51 -6.09 -18.24
CA ILE A 363 19.19 -5.39 -17.15
C ILE A 363 20.53 -4.82 -17.63
N ASP A 364 21.13 -3.89 -16.90
CA ASP A 364 22.49 -3.42 -17.12
C ASP A 364 23.30 -3.59 -15.83
N GLU A 365 24.00 -4.72 -15.74
CA GLU A 365 24.82 -5.05 -14.56
C GLU A 365 26.00 -4.09 -14.40
N SER A 366 26.55 -3.60 -15.52
CA SER A 366 27.72 -2.73 -15.52
C SER A 366 27.42 -1.34 -14.95
N GLY A 367 26.21 -0.82 -15.22
CA GLY A 367 25.77 0.49 -14.78
C GLY A 367 25.39 0.58 -13.30
N VAL A 368 25.44 -0.53 -12.56
CA VAL A 368 25.01 -0.60 -11.15
C VAL A 368 26.04 -1.20 -10.19
N GLN A 369 27.30 -1.32 -10.61
CA GLN A 369 28.38 -1.73 -9.71
C GLN A 369 28.78 -0.58 -8.77
N ASP A 370 28.99 -0.91 -7.49
CA ASP A 370 29.54 -0.01 -6.47
C ASP A 370 28.80 1.34 -6.31
N LEU A 371 27.47 1.34 -6.44
CA LEU A 371 26.64 2.54 -6.31
C LEU A 371 26.79 3.21 -4.93
N LYS A 372 27.07 4.51 -4.93
CA LYS A 372 27.12 5.35 -3.71
C LYS A 372 25.84 5.27 -2.87
N HIS A 373 24.70 5.18 -3.53
CA HIS A 373 23.37 5.19 -2.92
C HIS A 373 22.67 3.83 -3.00
N GLN A 374 23.41 2.73 -3.16
CA GLN A 374 22.85 1.38 -3.31
C GLN A 374 21.80 1.04 -2.24
N ALA A 375 22.10 1.34 -0.96
CA ALA A 375 21.23 1.05 0.19
C ALA A 375 19.94 1.88 0.24
N LEU A 376 19.74 2.84 -0.66
CA LEU A 376 18.46 3.56 -0.81
C LEU A 376 17.45 2.79 -1.68
N PHE A 377 17.92 1.80 -2.43
CA PHE A 377 17.13 0.92 -3.30
C PHE A 377 16.91 -0.45 -2.63
N GLY A 378 16.41 -0.43 -1.39
CA GLY A 378 16.31 -1.61 -0.54
C GLY A 378 14.91 -2.18 -0.38
N TYR A 379 14.86 -3.50 -0.17
CA TYR A 379 13.65 -4.25 0.15
C TYR A 379 13.82 -5.00 1.47
N GLY A 380 12.73 -5.12 2.24
CA GLY A 380 12.66 -6.07 3.33
C GLY A 380 12.72 -7.49 2.78
N SER A 381 13.81 -8.21 3.03
CA SER A 381 13.98 -9.59 2.55
C SER A 381 13.80 -10.61 3.68
N THR A 382 13.26 -11.78 3.37
CA THR A 382 13.24 -12.93 4.28
C THR A 382 14.11 -14.04 3.71
N LEU A 383 14.65 -14.92 4.57
CA LEU A 383 15.28 -16.14 4.09
C LEU A 383 14.30 -16.93 3.22
N ASN A 384 14.78 -17.35 2.05
CA ASN A 384 14.07 -18.20 1.12
C ASN A 384 15.03 -19.29 0.64
N ALA A 385 14.51 -20.32 -0.02
CA ALA A 385 15.33 -21.45 -0.44
C ALA A 385 16.39 -21.16 -1.50
N ASN A 386 16.17 -20.11 -2.28
CA ASN A 386 17.06 -19.67 -3.34
C ASN A 386 17.86 -18.44 -2.87
N HIS A 387 18.30 -18.45 -1.60
CA HIS A 387 18.87 -17.28 -0.94
C HIS A 387 20.12 -16.76 -1.67
N LYS A 388 21.00 -17.65 -2.11
CA LYS A 388 22.21 -17.27 -2.86
C LYS A 388 21.83 -16.63 -4.20
N GLN A 389 20.96 -17.28 -4.96
CA GLN A 389 20.46 -16.77 -6.24
C GLN A 389 19.72 -15.43 -6.06
N THR A 390 19.05 -15.26 -4.92
CA THR A 390 18.42 -13.99 -4.53
C THR A 390 19.48 -12.91 -4.38
N VAL A 391 20.50 -13.12 -3.55
CA VAL A 391 21.56 -12.12 -3.34
C VAL A 391 22.30 -11.81 -4.66
N ASP A 392 22.57 -12.83 -5.47
CA ASP A 392 23.18 -12.67 -6.79
C ASP A 392 22.31 -11.81 -7.71
N LEU A 393 20.99 -12.03 -7.76
CA LEU A 393 20.08 -11.22 -8.57
C LEU A 393 20.01 -9.76 -8.07
N TYR A 394 20.00 -9.54 -6.77
CA TYR A 394 20.00 -8.17 -6.21
C TYR A 394 21.27 -7.41 -6.56
N LYS A 395 22.41 -8.10 -6.54
CA LYS A 395 23.69 -7.55 -7.01
C LYS A 395 23.60 -7.10 -8.46
N ARG A 396 23.09 -7.98 -9.34
CA ARG A 396 22.93 -7.72 -10.78
C ARG A 396 22.00 -6.53 -11.05
N LEU A 397 21.04 -6.29 -10.16
CA LEU A 397 20.07 -5.19 -10.27
C LEU A 397 20.51 -3.89 -9.57
N GLY A 398 21.62 -3.89 -8.83
CA GLY A 398 22.06 -2.69 -8.09
C GLY A 398 21.26 -2.39 -6.83
N LEU A 399 20.54 -3.38 -6.31
CA LEU A 399 19.65 -3.21 -5.17
C LEU A 399 20.45 -3.38 -3.87
N GLY A 400 20.34 -2.41 -2.97
CA GLY A 400 20.97 -2.47 -1.66
C GLY A 400 19.96 -2.91 -0.63
N ILE A 401 19.93 -4.19 -0.30
CA ILE A 401 19.03 -4.66 0.75
C ILE A 401 19.44 -4.06 2.09
N MET A 402 18.48 -3.57 2.86
CA MET A 402 18.64 -3.40 4.29
C MET A 402 17.61 -4.28 5.01
N LEU A 403 18.10 -5.33 5.68
CA LEU A 403 17.28 -6.46 6.14
C LEU A 403 16.63 -6.27 7.51
N ASN A 404 15.31 -6.17 7.47
CA ASN A 404 14.28 -7.07 8.01
C ASN A 404 14.42 -7.78 9.39
N ASN A 405 13.53 -7.35 10.28
CA ASN A 405 13.12 -7.85 11.61
C ASN A 405 12.72 -9.34 11.75
N SER A 406 12.86 -10.16 10.72
CA SER A 406 12.39 -11.55 10.70
C SER A 406 13.38 -12.49 11.40
N HIS A 407 12.79 -13.43 12.12
CA HIS A 407 13.32 -14.24 13.21
C HIS A 407 14.28 -15.36 12.73
N ASN A 408 14.98 -15.12 11.64
CA ASN A 408 15.86 -16.06 10.99
C ASN A 408 17.17 -16.21 11.79
N HIS A 409 17.70 -17.44 11.82
CA HIS A 409 19.03 -17.73 12.34
C HIS A 409 20.04 -16.96 11.49
N MET A 410 20.55 -15.84 12.00
CA MET A 410 21.59 -15.05 11.36
C MET A 410 22.93 -15.71 11.66
N ASP A 411 23.22 -16.85 11.06
CA ASP A 411 24.54 -17.47 11.19
C ASP A 411 25.60 -16.67 10.39
N PRO A 412 26.90 -16.93 10.62
CA PRO A 412 27.97 -16.20 9.95
C PRO A 412 27.93 -16.28 8.42
N ASP A 413 27.51 -17.40 7.83
CA ASP A 413 27.52 -17.59 6.38
C ASP A 413 26.44 -16.76 5.69
N HIS A 414 25.26 -16.66 6.31
CA HIS A 414 24.20 -15.77 5.86
C HIS A 414 24.62 -14.30 5.92
N VAL A 415 25.21 -13.87 7.04
CA VAL A 415 25.68 -12.49 7.17
C VAL A 415 26.74 -12.19 6.13
N ALA A 416 27.70 -13.09 5.93
CA ALA A 416 28.75 -12.96 4.93
C ALA A 416 28.20 -12.88 3.50
N LEU A 417 27.12 -13.60 3.18
CA LEU A 417 26.49 -13.54 1.87
C LEU A 417 25.92 -12.14 1.58
N TRP A 418 25.20 -11.52 2.52
CA TRP A 418 24.67 -10.16 2.35
C TRP A 418 25.76 -9.09 2.28
N GLU A 419 26.88 -9.30 2.98
CA GLU A 419 28.05 -8.41 2.89
C GLU A 419 28.64 -8.36 1.47
N THR A 420 28.44 -9.39 0.62
CA THR A 420 28.93 -9.39 -0.77
C THR A 420 28.30 -8.33 -1.67
N ILE A 421 27.19 -7.72 -1.24
CA ILE A 421 26.48 -6.66 -1.95
C ILE A 421 26.40 -5.37 -1.12
N ASN A 422 27.24 -5.21 -0.09
CA ASN A 422 27.22 -4.09 0.85
C ASN A 422 25.86 -3.88 1.56
N ALA A 423 25.05 -4.94 1.69
CA ALA A 423 23.74 -4.88 2.33
C ALA A 423 23.88 -5.01 3.86
N PRO A 424 23.47 -4.00 4.65
CA PRO A 424 23.48 -4.11 6.10
C PRO A 424 22.43 -5.11 6.60
N VAL A 425 22.88 -5.97 7.48
CA VAL A 425 22.06 -6.96 8.18
C VAL A 425 21.67 -6.41 9.56
N LEU A 426 20.42 -5.95 9.72
CA LEU A 426 19.95 -5.26 10.93
C LEU A 426 19.32 -6.24 11.94
N TYR A 427 19.87 -6.31 13.15
CA TYR A 427 19.44 -7.28 14.16
C TYR A 427 18.73 -6.62 15.36
N PRO A 428 17.41 -6.88 15.59
CA PRO A 428 16.67 -6.32 16.72
C PRO A 428 16.97 -7.06 18.04
N ILE A 429 17.61 -6.38 18.99
CA ILE A 429 17.99 -6.93 20.30
C ILE A 429 16.75 -7.35 21.09
N MET A 430 15.85 -6.40 21.38
CA MET A 430 14.74 -6.64 22.31
C MET A 430 13.62 -7.50 21.73
N LYS A 431 13.62 -7.81 20.44
CA LYS A 431 12.71 -8.82 19.87
C LYS A 431 13.23 -10.25 20.06
N ARG A 432 14.53 -10.41 20.37
CA ARG A 432 15.24 -11.70 20.30
C ARG A 432 15.92 -12.13 21.60
N TYR A 433 16.10 -11.23 22.56
CA TYR A 433 16.63 -11.57 23.88
C TYR A 433 15.69 -12.55 24.64
N PRO A 434 16.14 -13.72 25.15
CA PRO A 434 15.28 -14.80 25.70
C PRO A 434 14.29 -14.41 26.82
N HIS A 435 14.41 -13.23 27.42
CA HIS A 435 13.54 -12.75 28.50
C HIS A 435 12.73 -11.50 28.14
N TYR A 436 12.69 -11.12 26.86
CA TYR A 436 12.10 -9.86 26.42
C TYR A 436 10.61 -9.70 26.75
N LEU A 437 9.81 -10.78 26.76
CA LEU A 437 8.39 -10.69 27.12
C LEU A 437 8.18 -10.23 28.55
N LYS A 438 9.01 -10.71 29.50
CA LYS A 438 8.95 -10.24 30.90
C LYS A 438 9.28 -8.76 31.00
N LEU A 439 10.21 -8.28 30.17
CA LEU A 439 10.57 -6.86 30.12
C LEU A 439 9.44 -5.98 29.57
N ARG A 440 8.56 -6.51 28.71
CA ARG A 440 7.38 -5.78 28.21
C ARG A 440 6.36 -5.42 29.30
N GLU A 441 6.36 -6.16 30.40
CA GLU A 441 5.41 -5.97 31.50
C GLU A 441 5.94 -4.98 32.55
N ILE A 442 7.20 -4.55 32.44
CA ILE A 442 7.84 -3.62 33.38
C ILE A 442 7.67 -2.19 32.88
N ALA A 443 6.83 -1.41 33.55
CA ALA A 443 6.64 0.02 33.25
C ALA A 443 7.86 0.87 33.67
N GLU A 444 8.43 0.60 34.84
CA GLU A 444 9.63 1.27 35.35
C GLU A 444 10.67 0.25 35.79
N ILE A 445 11.91 0.40 35.31
CA ILE A 445 12.98 -0.55 35.62
C ILE A 445 13.90 -0.04 36.74
N SER A 446 14.04 -0.85 37.79
CA SER A 446 14.97 -0.59 38.90
C SER A 446 16.41 -0.89 38.51
N ASP A 447 17.38 -0.26 39.19
CA ASP A 447 18.81 -0.47 38.90
C ASP A 447 19.23 -1.95 39.07
N ALA A 448 18.71 -2.65 40.09
CA ALA A 448 19.02 -4.06 40.31
C ALA A 448 18.46 -4.97 39.19
N ALA A 449 17.26 -4.67 38.70
CA ALA A 449 16.69 -5.37 37.55
C ALA A 449 17.50 -5.06 36.27
N LEU A 450 17.89 -3.80 36.09
CA LEU A 450 18.72 -3.38 34.96
C LEU A 450 20.09 -4.07 34.96
N ASP A 451 20.76 -4.18 36.11
CA ASP A 451 22.03 -4.90 36.25
C ASP A 451 21.89 -6.38 35.86
N THR A 452 20.77 -7.01 36.26
CA THR A 452 20.45 -8.39 35.89
C THR A 452 20.25 -8.53 34.37
N VAL A 453 19.54 -7.59 33.75
CA VAL A 453 19.35 -7.54 32.29
C VAL A 453 20.70 -7.38 31.57
N MET A 454 21.56 -6.47 32.03
CA MET A 454 22.88 -6.24 31.42
C MET A 454 23.80 -7.45 31.53
N ALA A 455 23.77 -8.18 32.65
CA ALA A 455 24.53 -9.42 32.81
C ALA A 455 24.10 -10.48 31.79
N GLY A 456 22.80 -10.73 31.65
CA GLY A 456 22.29 -11.67 30.63
C GLY A 456 22.50 -11.18 29.20
N MET A 457 22.47 -9.87 28.96
CA MET A 457 22.70 -9.29 27.64
C MET A 457 24.14 -9.48 27.16
N ARG A 458 25.12 -9.43 28.07
CA ARG A 458 26.53 -9.69 27.75
C ARG A 458 26.74 -11.08 27.14
N ASP A 459 26.18 -12.11 27.78
CA ASP A 459 26.28 -13.50 27.32
C ASP A 459 25.54 -13.71 26.00
N TYR A 460 24.42 -13.02 25.83
CA TYR A 460 23.66 -13.02 24.59
C TYR A 460 24.43 -12.37 23.43
N LEU A 461 24.95 -11.15 23.59
CA LEU A 461 25.73 -10.43 22.58
C LEU A 461 26.98 -11.22 22.16
N ALA A 462 27.63 -11.91 23.09
CA ALA A 462 28.82 -12.70 22.81
C ALA A 462 28.57 -13.86 21.82
N GLN A 463 27.33 -14.34 21.70
CA GLN A 463 26.97 -15.43 20.77
C GLN A 463 26.83 -14.97 19.31
N TYR A 464 26.69 -13.66 19.07
CA TYR A 464 26.37 -13.09 17.77
C TYR A 464 27.38 -12.01 17.34
N ARG A 465 28.65 -12.15 17.73
CA ARG A 465 29.72 -11.16 17.45
C ARG A 465 29.98 -10.90 15.96
N HIS A 466 29.53 -11.79 15.08
CA HIS A 466 29.62 -11.63 13.63
C HIS A 466 28.57 -10.65 13.07
N ILE A 467 27.59 -10.23 13.87
CA ILE A 467 26.59 -9.23 13.46
C ILE A 467 27.13 -7.82 13.68
N LYS A 468 27.06 -7.00 12.63
CA LYS A 468 27.53 -5.61 12.66
C LYS A 468 26.47 -4.61 13.11
N TYR A 469 25.23 -4.71 12.65
CA TYR A 469 24.20 -3.68 12.88
C TYR A 469 23.14 -4.14 13.89
N TRP A 470 22.97 -3.36 14.96
CA TRP A 470 22.21 -3.74 16.15
C TRP A 470 21.12 -2.73 16.46
N LYS A 471 19.86 -3.09 16.23
CA LYS A 471 18.69 -2.27 16.57
C LYS A 471 18.29 -2.49 18.02
N ILE A 472 18.13 -1.42 18.78
CA ILE A 472 17.76 -1.50 20.21
C ILE A 472 16.38 -2.16 20.38
N VAL A 473 15.32 -1.54 19.86
CA VAL A 473 13.95 -2.07 19.93
C VAL A 473 13.19 -1.64 18.68
N ASN A 474 12.32 -2.52 18.19
CA ASN A 474 11.46 -2.23 17.05
C ASN A 474 10.05 -1.83 17.49
N GLU A 475 9.54 -0.72 16.94
CA GLU A 475 8.18 -0.20 17.15
C GLU A 475 7.75 -0.24 18.63
N PRO A 476 8.47 0.48 19.52
CA PRO A 476 8.17 0.47 20.95
C PRO A 476 6.72 0.90 21.26
N GLU A 477 6.13 1.80 20.47
CA GLU A 477 4.76 2.30 20.61
C GLU A 477 3.66 1.24 20.37
N HIS A 478 4.03 0.10 19.80
CA HIS A 478 3.12 -1.00 19.50
C HIS A 478 3.26 -2.12 20.53
N LYS A 479 4.43 -2.77 20.59
CA LYS A 479 4.64 -3.97 21.42
C LYS A 479 5.18 -3.67 22.82
N TRP A 480 5.59 -2.43 23.07
CA TRP A 480 6.23 -1.98 24.31
C TRP A 480 5.53 -0.76 24.92
N LYS A 481 4.31 -0.43 24.49
CA LYS A 481 3.60 0.80 24.87
C LYS A 481 3.41 1.01 26.38
N HIS A 482 3.43 -0.05 27.18
CA HIS A 482 3.30 0.00 28.64
C HIS A 482 4.61 -0.36 29.36
N SER A 483 5.72 -0.45 28.62
CA SER A 483 7.03 -0.84 29.11
C SER A 483 7.95 0.37 29.21
N PHE A 484 8.95 0.26 30.08
CA PHE A 484 10.06 1.19 30.22
C PHE A 484 10.81 1.48 28.90
N MET A 485 10.62 0.66 27.85
CA MET A 485 11.23 0.89 26.53
C MET A 485 10.49 1.92 25.67
N TYR A 486 9.22 2.22 25.96
CA TYR A 486 8.50 3.29 25.28
C TYR A 486 8.50 4.60 26.06
N ASP A 487 8.79 4.56 27.37
CA ASP A 487 9.00 5.76 28.19
C ASP A 487 10.39 6.37 27.92
N PRO A 488 10.52 7.60 27.35
CA PRO A 488 11.82 8.15 26.98
C PRO A 488 12.82 8.26 28.15
N PRO A 489 12.44 8.74 29.36
CA PRO A 489 13.35 8.75 30.51
C PRO A 489 13.91 7.37 30.89
N GLN A 490 13.06 6.34 30.98
CA GLN A 490 13.50 4.98 31.32
C GLN A 490 14.31 4.34 30.19
N LEU A 491 13.93 4.59 28.93
CA LEU A 491 14.65 4.11 27.76
C LEU A 491 16.07 4.68 27.71
N VAL A 492 16.25 6.00 27.92
CA VAL A 492 17.59 6.62 27.92
C VAL A 492 18.47 6.02 29.02
N ARG A 493 17.93 5.80 30.23
CA ARG A 493 18.63 5.09 31.31
C ARG A 493 19.07 3.67 30.92
N TYR A 494 18.23 2.96 30.15
CA TYR A 494 18.58 1.64 29.62
C TYR A 494 19.68 1.71 28.56
N MET A 495 19.58 2.65 27.62
CA MET A 495 20.56 2.84 26.54
C MET A 495 21.94 3.25 27.06
N GLU A 496 22.00 4.08 28.10
CA GLU A 496 23.24 4.49 28.77
C GLU A 496 24.08 3.30 29.25
N ARG A 497 23.43 2.20 29.66
CA ARG A 497 24.10 0.96 30.08
C ARG A 497 24.32 -0.01 28.93
N LEU A 498 23.37 -0.09 28.00
CA LEU A 498 23.41 -1.03 26.88
C LEU A 498 24.48 -0.66 25.85
N TYR A 499 24.54 0.60 25.42
CA TYR A 499 25.46 1.05 24.37
C TYR A 499 26.93 0.74 24.68
N PRO A 500 27.51 1.14 25.84
CA PRO A 500 28.89 0.79 26.16
C PRO A 500 29.11 -0.72 26.29
N LEU A 501 28.12 -1.49 26.77
CA LEU A 501 28.21 -2.96 26.82
C LEU A 501 28.31 -3.56 25.41
N ILE A 502 27.50 -3.08 24.45
CA ILE A 502 27.59 -3.53 23.06
C ILE A 502 28.98 -3.22 22.49
N LYS A 503 29.47 -1.99 22.68
CA LYS A 503 30.80 -1.58 22.20
C LYS A 503 31.94 -2.36 22.86
N GLU A 504 31.77 -2.78 24.11
CA GLU A 504 32.75 -3.63 24.80
C GLU A 504 32.79 -5.06 24.23
N VAL A 505 31.61 -5.68 24.04
CA VAL A 505 31.51 -7.07 23.57
C VAL A 505 31.79 -7.17 22.06
N ILE A 506 31.39 -6.15 21.30
CA ILE A 506 31.46 -6.07 19.84
C ILE A 506 31.98 -4.67 19.43
N PRO A 507 33.31 -4.42 19.47
CA PRO A 507 33.87 -3.08 19.20
C PRO A 507 33.51 -2.48 17.84
N GLY A 508 33.23 -3.31 16.82
CA GLY A 508 32.83 -2.88 15.48
C GLY A 508 31.31 -2.73 15.27
N ALA A 509 30.49 -2.92 16.31
CA ALA A 509 29.05 -2.83 16.20
C ALA A 509 28.60 -1.40 15.88
N VAL A 510 27.61 -1.28 15.01
CA VAL A 510 26.82 -0.08 14.75
C VAL A 510 25.49 -0.23 15.46
N VAL A 511 25.23 0.61 16.45
CA VAL A 511 24.01 0.62 17.24
C VAL A 511 23.00 1.55 16.57
N VAL A 512 21.86 0.99 16.19
CA VAL A 512 20.74 1.70 15.58
C VAL A 512 19.72 2.01 16.68
N SER A 513 19.21 3.24 16.70
CA SER A 513 18.21 3.70 17.65
C SER A 513 16.97 2.80 17.67
N PRO A 514 16.11 2.93 18.69
CA PRO A 514 14.71 2.53 18.54
C PRO A 514 14.12 3.17 17.28
N ASP A 515 13.35 2.42 16.51
CA ASP A 515 12.65 2.91 15.33
C ASP A 515 11.13 2.81 15.52
N LEU A 516 10.48 3.96 15.41
CA LEU A 516 9.03 4.11 15.48
C LEU A 516 8.44 3.66 14.15
N ALA A 517 7.24 3.11 14.19
CA ALA A 517 6.45 2.56 13.08
C ALA A 517 6.00 3.59 12.05
N ASN A 518 6.20 4.88 12.31
CA ASN A 518 5.85 5.94 11.37
C ASN A 518 6.66 7.22 11.65
N ILE A 519 6.68 8.14 10.69
CA ILE A 519 7.26 9.49 10.76
C ILE A 519 6.19 10.57 10.95
N SER A 520 5.08 10.23 11.61
CA SER A 520 4.05 11.19 12.00
C SER A 520 4.57 12.19 13.03
N GLN A 521 3.84 13.29 13.24
CA GLN A 521 4.27 14.32 14.19
C GLN A 521 4.43 13.76 15.62
N GLY A 522 3.53 12.88 16.07
CA GLY A 522 3.63 12.23 17.38
C GLY A 522 4.89 11.36 17.54
N SER A 523 5.31 10.65 16.49
CA SER A 523 6.58 9.90 16.49
C SER A 523 7.79 10.83 16.57
N LEU A 524 7.77 11.94 15.84
CA LEU A 524 8.84 12.94 15.88
C LEU A 524 8.94 13.60 17.26
N ASP A 525 7.81 13.90 17.92
CA ASP A 525 7.78 14.43 19.28
C ASP A 525 8.42 13.45 20.28
N TRP A 526 8.17 12.15 20.14
CA TRP A 526 8.81 11.12 20.97
C TRP A 526 10.33 11.04 20.73
N VAL A 527 10.76 11.08 19.46
CA VAL A 527 12.19 11.09 19.12
C VAL A 527 12.87 12.36 19.63
N GLU A 528 12.21 13.51 19.53
CA GLU A 528 12.69 14.77 20.08
C GLU A 528 12.92 14.65 21.59
N GLU A 529 12.00 14.05 22.34
CA GLU A 529 12.14 13.87 23.78
C GLU A 529 13.35 12.96 24.13
N VAL A 530 13.56 11.86 23.40
CA VAL A 530 14.74 11.01 23.58
C VAL A 530 16.03 11.79 23.33
N LEU A 531 16.09 12.59 22.26
CA LEU A 531 17.25 13.43 21.94
C LEU A 531 17.47 14.53 23.01
N ARG A 532 16.39 15.17 23.48
CA ARG A 532 16.43 16.21 24.53
C ARG A 532 16.98 15.68 25.85
N LEU A 533 16.70 14.42 26.17
CA LEU A 533 17.22 13.72 27.35
C LEU A 533 18.66 13.21 27.19
N GLY A 534 19.32 13.47 26.05
CA GLY A 534 20.69 13.02 25.78
C GLY A 534 20.81 11.61 25.20
N GLY A 535 19.70 11.01 24.76
CA GLY A 535 19.69 9.67 24.17
C GLY A 535 20.55 9.52 22.91
N GLY A 536 20.83 10.63 22.22
CA GLY A 536 21.66 10.68 21.02
C GLY A 536 23.10 10.23 21.20
N ASP A 537 23.61 10.20 22.44
CA ASP A 537 24.96 9.70 22.76
C ASP A 537 25.04 8.16 22.80
N TYR A 538 23.89 7.47 22.73
CA TYR A 538 23.79 6.02 22.95
C TYR A 538 23.29 5.23 21.73
N PHE A 539 23.44 5.81 20.53
CA PHE A 539 23.31 5.11 19.25
C PHE A 539 24.18 5.80 18.18
N ASP A 540 24.57 5.06 17.15
CA ASP A 540 25.39 5.57 16.04
C ASP A 540 24.54 6.02 14.84
N VAL A 541 23.33 5.47 14.72
CA VAL A 541 22.37 5.73 13.65
C VAL A 541 21.01 6.01 14.25
N LEU A 542 20.35 7.07 13.78
CA LEU A 542 18.95 7.35 14.09
C LEU A 542 18.06 6.73 13.02
N ALA A 543 17.12 5.88 13.41
CA ALA A 543 16.22 5.17 12.52
C ALA A 543 14.76 5.48 12.80
N ILE A 544 13.94 5.44 11.74
CA ILE A 544 12.48 5.61 11.79
C ILE A 544 11.83 4.87 10.62
N HIS A 545 10.55 4.53 10.74
CA HIS A 545 9.79 3.98 9.62
C HIS A 545 8.99 5.06 8.89
N THR A 546 8.69 4.85 7.61
CA THR A 546 8.01 5.83 6.74
C THR A 546 6.81 5.23 6.01
N TYR A 547 5.98 4.47 6.73
CA TYR A 547 4.76 3.90 6.19
C TYR A 547 3.71 4.99 5.94
N GLN A 548 3.27 5.14 4.69
CA GLN A 548 2.31 6.17 4.26
C GLN A 548 1.62 5.72 2.97
N LYS A 549 0.34 6.06 2.77
CA LYS A 549 -0.38 5.71 1.53
C LYS A 549 0.21 6.39 0.30
N THR A 550 0.70 7.62 0.42
CA THR A 550 1.43 8.32 -0.66
C THR A 550 2.61 9.12 -0.09
N PRO A 551 3.68 9.35 -0.86
CA PRO A 551 4.83 10.08 -0.33
C PRO A 551 4.68 11.60 -0.36
N GLU A 552 3.70 12.14 -1.08
CA GLU A 552 3.41 13.57 -1.13
C GLU A 552 2.32 14.01 -0.13
N LEU A 553 1.42 13.10 0.27
CA LEU A 553 0.27 13.37 1.15
C LEU A 553 0.16 12.30 2.26
N PRO A 554 0.49 12.63 3.52
CA PRO A 554 1.22 13.82 3.95
C PRO A 554 2.66 13.83 3.38
N SER A 555 3.29 15.01 3.34
CA SER A 555 4.58 15.17 2.64
C SER A 555 5.75 14.53 3.39
N LEU A 556 6.24 13.40 2.87
CA LEU A 556 7.45 12.73 3.37
C LEU A 556 8.66 13.66 3.38
N ASP A 557 8.85 14.44 2.31
CA ASP A 557 9.93 15.42 2.18
C ASP A 557 9.97 16.43 3.35
N LYS A 558 8.79 16.96 3.72
CA LYS A 558 8.67 17.86 4.88
C LYS A 558 9.02 17.11 6.18
N SER A 559 8.55 15.88 6.36
CA SER A 559 8.82 15.07 7.55
C SER A 559 10.30 14.69 7.69
N LEU A 560 10.97 14.31 6.61
CA LEU A 560 12.41 14.04 6.58
C LEU A 560 13.23 15.31 6.87
N THR A 561 12.84 16.45 6.28
CA THR A 561 13.45 17.75 6.59
C THR A 561 13.31 18.11 8.08
N LYS A 562 12.15 17.85 8.69
CA LYS A 562 11.93 18.06 10.13
C LYS A 562 12.86 17.16 10.95
N LEU A 563 12.95 15.86 10.62
CA LEU A 563 13.82 14.90 11.28
C LEU A 563 15.30 15.32 11.23
N GLU A 564 15.80 15.72 10.05
CA GLU A 564 17.18 16.20 9.88
C GLU A 564 17.47 17.45 10.72
N ARG A 565 16.56 18.43 10.70
CA ARG A 565 16.69 19.66 11.50
C ARG A 565 16.66 19.37 12.99
N MET A 566 15.80 18.45 13.42
CA MET A 566 15.71 17.99 14.82
C MET A 566 17.00 17.32 15.25
N ALA A 567 17.50 16.34 14.48
CA ALA A 567 18.77 15.66 14.76
C ALA A 567 19.93 16.67 14.90
N ASN A 568 20.03 17.64 13.99
CA ASN A 568 21.06 18.69 14.05
C ASN A 568 20.91 19.60 15.27
N ARG A 569 19.68 19.97 15.65
CA ARG A 569 19.39 20.84 16.82
C ARG A 569 19.91 20.23 18.12
N TYR A 570 19.79 18.92 18.26
CA TYR A 570 20.29 18.17 19.42
C TYR A 570 21.71 17.62 19.24
N GLY A 571 22.43 18.04 18.19
CA GLY A 571 23.85 17.69 18.00
C GLY A 571 24.12 16.29 17.43
N PHE A 572 23.10 15.56 16.96
CA PHE A 572 23.29 14.25 16.35
C PHE A 572 23.76 14.39 14.89
N ALA A 573 25.05 14.12 14.66
CA ALA A 573 25.70 14.20 13.35
C ALA A 573 25.70 12.85 12.57
N GLY A 574 25.22 11.77 13.18
CA GLY A 574 25.22 10.43 12.58
C GLY A 574 24.25 10.27 11.41
N GLU A 575 24.29 9.09 10.79
CA GLU A 575 23.42 8.75 9.67
C GLU A 575 21.96 8.58 10.12
N LEU A 576 21.05 8.80 9.17
CA LEU A 576 19.63 8.58 9.32
C LEU A 576 19.20 7.40 8.43
N TRP A 577 18.49 6.42 8.98
CA TRP A 577 18.07 5.23 8.24
C TRP A 577 16.54 5.09 8.24
N LEU A 578 15.96 4.81 7.07
CA LEU A 578 14.54 4.46 6.93
C LEU A 578 14.46 2.94 6.92
N THR A 579 14.31 2.35 8.10
CA THR A 579 14.52 0.92 8.33
C THR A 579 13.32 0.05 7.93
N GLU A 580 12.15 0.67 7.80
CA GLU A 580 10.96 0.13 7.14
C GLU A 580 10.11 1.28 6.57
N GLY A 581 9.29 1.02 5.56
CA GLY A 581 8.47 2.01 4.89
C GLY A 581 7.84 1.39 3.65
N GLY A 582 7.03 2.15 2.90
CA GLY A 582 6.47 1.72 1.61
C GLY A 582 5.66 0.42 1.63
N HIS A 583 4.35 0.50 1.38
CA HIS A 583 3.52 -0.69 1.21
C HIS A 583 2.61 -0.57 -0.03
N TYR A 584 3.24 -0.47 -1.20
CA TYR A 584 2.61 -0.28 -2.50
C TYR A 584 2.57 -1.58 -3.32
N LEU A 585 1.40 -2.20 -3.50
CA LEU A 585 1.28 -3.32 -4.44
C LEU A 585 1.46 -2.83 -5.88
N GLU A 586 2.13 -3.62 -6.72
CA GLU A 586 2.59 -3.20 -8.05
C GLU A 586 1.51 -2.53 -8.91
N GLN A 587 0.27 -3.02 -8.87
CA GLN A 587 -0.79 -2.64 -9.81
C GLN A 587 -2.15 -2.47 -9.11
N HIS A 588 -2.91 -1.47 -9.56
CA HIS A 588 -4.35 -1.35 -9.35
C HIS A 588 -5.09 -2.11 -10.45
N PHE A 589 -6.08 -2.95 -10.11
CA PHE A 589 -6.84 -3.74 -11.08
C PHE A 589 -8.31 -3.29 -11.13
N PRO A 590 -8.71 -2.45 -12.10
CA PRO A 590 -10.04 -1.83 -12.16
C PRO A 590 -11.26 -2.74 -12.38
N PRO A 591 -11.18 -3.91 -13.06
CA PRO A 591 -12.37 -4.74 -13.26
C PRO A 591 -12.83 -5.43 -11.96
N PHE A 592 -12.01 -5.37 -10.92
CA PHE A 592 -12.37 -5.70 -9.56
C PHE A 592 -12.48 -4.34 -8.84
N GLU A 593 -13.50 -4.06 -8.04
CA GLU A 593 -13.59 -2.80 -7.27
C GLU A 593 -12.52 -2.76 -6.14
N PHE A 594 -11.24 -2.87 -6.51
CA PHE A 594 -10.13 -3.18 -5.62
C PHE A 594 -9.03 -2.13 -5.74
N ASP A 595 -8.97 -1.22 -4.77
CA ASP A 595 -7.80 -0.37 -4.56
C ASP A 595 -6.65 -1.12 -3.89
N ALA A 596 -5.98 -1.97 -4.66
CA ALA A 596 -4.79 -2.72 -4.24
C ALA A 596 -3.59 -1.84 -3.86
N THR A 597 -3.59 -0.58 -4.29
CA THR A 597 -2.35 0.22 -4.44
C THR A 597 -1.69 0.54 -3.11
N ILE A 598 -2.44 0.37 -2.04
CA ILE A 598 -2.11 0.73 -0.69
C ILE A 598 -2.46 -0.44 0.22
N PHE A 599 -1.49 -0.90 0.99
CA PHE A 599 -1.67 -1.94 1.97
C PHE A 599 -2.40 -1.41 3.23
N GLU A 600 -3.62 -1.88 3.48
CA GLU A 600 -4.42 -1.51 4.69
C GLU A 600 -3.99 -2.27 5.96
N GLY A 601 -2.81 -2.89 5.97
CA GLY A 601 -2.21 -3.59 7.12
C GLY A 601 -2.00 -5.09 6.92
N HIS A 602 -1.09 -5.67 7.71
CA HIS A 602 -0.53 -7.02 7.54
C HIS A 602 -1.52 -8.19 7.59
N PHE A 603 -2.74 -7.98 8.09
CA PHE A 603 -3.65 -9.07 8.48
C PHE A 603 -5.06 -8.95 7.88
N ASP A 604 -5.33 -8.00 6.99
CA ASP A 604 -6.59 -8.00 6.20
C ASP A 604 -6.33 -7.81 4.70
N SER A 605 -5.05 -7.80 4.30
CA SER A 605 -4.66 -7.70 2.91
C SER A 605 -5.13 -8.91 2.12
N LYS A 606 -5.85 -8.65 1.03
CA LYS A 606 -6.02 -9.54 -0.11
C LYS A 606 -4.67 -10.18 -0.51
N MET A 607 -4.66 -11.46 -0.91
CA MET A 607 -3.44 -12.07 -1.44
C MET A 607 -2.98 -11.28 -2.68
N PRO A 608 -1.69 -10.93 -2.79
CA PRO A 608 -1.22 -10.01 -3.82
C PRO A 608 -1.47 -10.61 -5.20
N PRO A 609 -1.99 -9.83 -6.15
CA PRO A 609 -2.17 -10.32 -7.51
C PRO A 609 -0.81 -10.62 -8.15
N PHE A 610 -0.72 -11.73 -8.85
CA PHE A 610 0.42 -12.08 -9.70
C PHE A 610 -0.04 -12.07 -11.16
N THR A 611 0.49 -11.19 -12.00
CA THR A 611 0.13 -11.06 -13.43
C THR A 611 1.34 -11.09 -14.35
N GLU A 612 1.38 -11.96 -15.35
CA GLU A 612 2.48 -11.97 -16.33
C GLU A 612 2.39 -10.81 -17.32
N ASP A 613 1.20 -10.28 -17.56
CA ASP A 613 0.94 -9.28 -18.59
C ASP A 613 1.24 -7.83 -18.17
N LEU A 614 1.59 -7.60 -16.90
CA LEU A 614 1.83 -6.29 -16.32
C LEU A 614 0.64 -5.32 -16.44
N SER A 615 -0.58 -5.84 -16.55
CA SER A 615 -1.80 -5.03 -16.70
C SER A 615 -2.21 -4.34 -15.40
N GLY A 616 -3.15 -3.41 -15.48
CA GLY A 616 -3.53 -2.55 -14.36
C GLY A 616 -2.73 -1.27 -14.31
N TYR A 617 -3.20 -0.30 -13.52
CA TYR A 617 -2.52 0.99 -13.40
C TYR A 617 -1.27 0.81 -12.53
N PRO A 618 -0.06 1.22 -12.98
CA PRO A 618 1.21 1.03 -12.27
C PRO A 618 1.38 2.02 -11.09
N VAL A 619 0.29 2.29 -10.36
CA VAL A 619 0.22 3.28 -9.29
C VAL A 619 1.20 2.95 -8.17
N GLY A 620 1.25 1.68 -7.73
CA GLY A 620 2.16 1.29 -6.67
C GLY A 620 3.63 1.34 -7.06
N LEU A 621 3.94 0.97 -8.31
CA LEU A 621 5.29 1.15 -8.86
C LEU A 621 5.71 2.63 -8.88
N ALA A 622 4.79 3.51 -9.28
CA ALA A 622 5.03 4.95 -9.25
C ALA A 622 5.18 5.48 -7.81
N LEU A 623 4.41 4.98 -6.84
CA LEU A 623 4.54 5.33 -5.42
C LEU A 623 5.93 4.96 -4.88
N GLY A 624 6.43 3.76 -5.15
CA GLY A 624 7.77 3.32 -4.73
C GLY A 624 8.90 4.13 -5.41
N ALA A 625 8.76 4.39 -6.71
CA ALA A 625 9.70 5.24 -7.45
C ALA A 625 9.79 6.66 -6.86
N ARG A 626 8.64 7.29 -6.58
CA ARG A 626 8.56 8.66 -6.03
C ARG A 626 9.06 8.73 -4.60
N THR A 627 8.75 7.72 -3.77
CA THR A 627 9.32 7.57 -2.43
C THR A 627 10.84 7.55 -2.50
N THR A 628 11.41 6.73 -3.39
CA THR A 628 12.86 6.63 -3.60
C THR A 628 13.48 7.95 -4.06
N LEU A 629 12.82 8.68 -4.97
CA LEU A 629 13.28 10.01 -5.44
C LEU A 629 13.29 11.05 -4.31
N ILE A 630 12.28 11.05 -3.44
CA ILE A 630 12.26 11.88 -2.23
C ILE A 630 13.36 11.48 -1.26
N VAL A 631 13.62 10.19 -1.08
CA VAL A 631 14.73 9.72 -0.26
C VAL A 631 16.09 10.13 -0.84
N LEU A 632 16.26 10.07 -2.16
CA LEU A 632 17.48 10.49 -2.86
C LEU A 632 17.75 12.00 -2.69
N LYS A 633 16.71 12.85 -2.62
CA LYS A 633 16.84 14.27 -2.27
C LYS A 633 17.53 14.46 -0.91
N HIS A 634 17.27 13.56 0.04
CA HIS A 634 17.84 13.56 1.39
C HIS A 634 19.09 12.69 1.56
N ALA A 635 19.69 12.19 0.47
CA ALA A 635 20.79 11.22 0.52
C ALA A 635 22.11 11.76 1.12
N ALA A 636 22.16 13.03 1.53
CA ALA A 636 23.26 13.58 2.32
C ALA A 636 23.28 13.04 3.76
N ARG A 637 22.09 12.85 4.37
CA ARG A 637 21.91 12.34 5.73
C ARG A 637 21.24 10.98 5.75
N ILE A 638 20.29 10.73 4.85
CA ILE A 638 19.63 9.43 4.72
C ILE A 638 20.53 8.48 3.95
N ARG A 639 20.91 7.36 4.57
CA ARG A 639 21.90 6.42 3.99
C ARG A 639 21.35 5.03 3.72
N ALA A 640 20.15 4.74 4.20
CA ALA A 640 19.45 3.51 3.88
C ALA A 640 17.94 3.73 3.84
N ASN A 641 17.28 3.00 2.94
CA ASN A 641 15.83 2.97 2.81
C ASN A 641 15.36 1.54 2.48
N THR A 642 14.35 1.10 3.20
CA THR A 642 13.81 -0.26 3.08
C THR A 642 12.32 -0.18 2.85
N GLU A 643 11.89 -0.58 1.66
CA GLU A 643 10.46 -0.84 1.44
C GLU A 643 10.08 -2.23 1.92
N TRP A 644 8.99 -2.30 2.68
CA TRP A 644 8.54 -3.52 3.34
C TRP A 644 7.25 -4.04 2.74
N GLN A 645 7.24 -5.23 2.17
CA GLN A 645 5.99 -5.88 1.76
C GLN A 645 6.06 -7.38 1.92
N LEU A 646 4.94 -8.06 1.63
CA LEU A 646 4.84 -9.52 1.52
C LEU A 646 6.08 -10.07 0.79
N PRO A 647 6.63 -11.23 1.21
CA PRO A 647 8.05 -11.57 1.06
C PRO A 647 8.65 -11.76 -0.36
N ASN A 648 8.02 -11.28 -1.44
CA ASN A 648 8.44 -11.57 -2.81
C ASN A 648 8.42 -10.35 -3.77
N LEU A 649 8.44 -9.10 -3.29
CA LEU A 649 8.35 -7.94 -4.22
C LEU A 649 9.51 -7.80 -5.20
N GLY A 650 10.73 -8.16 -4.80
CA GLY A 650 11.88 -8.00 -5.69
C GLY A 650 11.82 -8.94 -6.90
N PHE A 651 11.31 -10.16 -6.71
CA PHE A 651 11.41 -11.22 -7.69
C PHE A 651 10.47 -12.38 -7.36
N GLU A 652 10.11 -13.15 -8.37
CA GLU A 652 9.44 -14.44 -8.23
C GLU A 652 10.44 -15.49 -7.74
N THR A 653 10.18 -16.10 -6.60
CA THR A 653 11.11 -17.02 -5.92
C THR A 653 11.34 -18.32 -6.69
N LEU A 654 10.35 -18.83 -7.43
CA LEU A 654 10.46 -20.06 -8.22
C LEU A 654 11.15 -19.86 -9.56
N SER A 655 10.84 -18.77 -10.26
CA SER A 655 11.37 -18.49 -11.60
C SER A 655 12.61 -17.61 -11.58
N MET A 656 12.98 -17.06 -10.42
CA MET A 656 14.02 -16.04 -10.25
C MET A 656 13.83 -14.82 -11.16
N MET A 657 12.58 -14.55 -11.56
CA MET A 657 12.23 -13.45 -12.44
C MET A 657 12.08 -12.16 -11.62
N PRO A 658 12.84 -11.09 -11.88
CA PRO A 658 12.60 -9.81 -11.21
C PRO A 658 11.18 -9.33 -11.52
N ARG A 659 10.53 -8.74 -10.51
CA ARG A 659 9.23 -8.11 -10.72
C ARG A 659 9.38 -6.70 -11.25
N ALA A 660 8.26 -6.10 -11.67
CA ALA A 660 8.26 -4.74 -12.21
C ALA A 660 8.84 -3.72 -11.21
N HIS A 661 8.63 -3.92 -9.90
CA HIS A 661 9.14 -3.03 -8.87
C HIS A 661 10.67 -3.02 -8.81
N ALA A 662 11.30 -4.20 -8.83
CA ALA A 662 12.76 -4.33 -8.89
C ALA A 662 13.33 -3.74 -10.17
N MET A 663 12.64 -3.87 -11.30
CA MET A 663 13.07 -3.25 -12.55
C MET A 663 13.01 -1.72 -12.50
N VAL A 664 11.96 -1.14 -11.89
CA VAL A 664 11.85 0.31 -11.69
C VAL A 664 12.99 0.82 -10.82
N TYR A 665 13.31 0.11 -9.73
CA TYR A 665 14.46 0.43 -8.88
C TYR A 665 15.78 0.29 -9.62
N HIS A 666 15.94 -0.75 -10.45
CA HIS A 666 17.13 -0.92 -11.28
C HIS A 666 17.33 0.26 -12.24
N GLY A 667 16.25 0.74 -12.89
CA GLY A 667 16.28 1.92 -13.75
C GLY A 667 16.74 3.18 -13.00
N LEU A 668 16.16 3.44 -11.82
CA LEU A 668 16.57 4.56 -10.97
C LEU A 668 17.99 4.41 -10.42
N ALA A 669 18.39 3.23 -9.97
CA ALA A 669 19.71 2.97 -9.42
C ALA A 669 20.81 3.21 -10.46
N ARG A 670 20.58 2.81 -11.70
CA ARG A 670 21.49 3.03 -12.83
C ARG A 670 21.64 4.51 -13.17
N LYS A 671 20.56 5.29 -13.13
CA LYS A 671 20.56 6.71 -13.50
C LYS A 671 20.98 7.63 -12.35
N LEU A 672 20.54 7.34 -11.12
CA LEU A 672 20.64 8.25 -9.98
C LEU A 672 21.43 7.68 -8.80
N GLY A 673 21.86 6.41 -8.84
CA GLY A 673 22.51 5.73 -7.72
C GLY A 673 23.87 6.31 -7.32
N ASN A 674 24.49 7.12 -8.16
CA ASN A 674 25.71 7.88 -7.84
C ASN A 674 25.49 9.38 -7.75
N SER A 675 24.29 9.85 -8.08
CA SER A 675 23.99 11.27 -8.23
C SER A 675 23.76 11.94 -6.89
N SER A 676 24.03 13.24 -6.85
CA SER A 676 23.74 14.09 -5.70
C SER A 676 22.60 15.03 -6.05
N PHE A 677 21.68 15.22 -5.11
CA PHE A 677 20.62 16.20 -5.26
C PHE A 677 21.19 17.62 -5.33
N VAL A 678 20.63 18.43 -6.22
CA VAL A 678 21.02 19.83 -6.45
C VAL A 678 19.95 20.76 -5.92
N GLU A 679 18.75 20.72 -6.50
CA GLU A 679 17.61 21.55 -6.09
C GLU A 679 16.27 20.97 -6.56
N GLU A 680 15.19 21.43 -5.94
CA GLU A 680 13.82 21.18 -6.38
C GLU A 680 13.35 22.39 -7.18
N ILE A 681 12.77 22.14 -8.35
CA ILE A 681 12.20 23.17 -9.21
C ILE A 681 10.68 23.10 -9.09
N SER A 682 10.06 24.23 -8.72
CA SER A 682 8.61 24.34 -8.68
C SER A 682 8.07 24.53 -10.10
N LEU A 683 7.24 23.57 -10.55
CA LEU A 683 6.58 23.62 -11.86
C LEU A 683 5.05 23.71 -11.75
N GLY A 684 4.48 23.31 -10.60
CA GLY A 684 3.05 23.34 -10.29
C GLY A 684 2.76 22.58 -9.00
N LYS A 685 1.54 22.69 -8.48
CA LYS A 685 1.14 22.10 -7.17
C LYS A 685 1.34 20.59 -7.10
N THR A 686 0.87 19.88 -8.11
CA THR A 686 0.92 18.41 -8.18
C THR A 686 2.16 17.91 -8.90
N ILE A 687 3.12 18.80 -9.19
CA ILE A 687 4.27 18.47 -10.03
C ILE A 687 5.54 18.59 -9.20
N LYS A 688 6.31 17.52 -9.18
CA LYS A 688 7.64 17.50 -8.58
C LYS A 688 8.67 17.46 -9.69
N CYS A 689 9.76 18.20 -9.49
CA CYS A 689 10.92 18.21 -10.37
C CYS A 689 12.18 18.31 -9.52
N TYR A 690 12.91 17.21 -9.40
CA TYR A 690 14.16 17.14 -8.62
C TYR A 690 15.35 17.04 -9.54
N LEU A 691 16.27 18.00 -9.40
CA LEU A 691 17.49 18.08 -10.18
C LEU A 691 18.63 17.37 -9.45
N PHE A 692 19.36 16.55 -10.18
CA PHE A 692 20.50 15.76 -9.72
C PHE A 692 21.69 15.96 -10.66
N GLU A 693 22.89 15.79 -10.12
CA GLU A 693 24.14 15.76 -10.87
C GLU A 693 24.96 14.54 -10.46
N ASP A 694 25.48 13.81 -11.44
CA ASP A 694 26.33 12.65 -11.21
C ASP A 694 27.82 13.05 -11.05
N PRO A 695 28.71 12.13 -10.62
CA PRO A 695 30.13 12.43 -10.47
C PRO A 695 30.86 12.77 -11.78
N SER A 696 30.28 12.47 -12.94
CA SER A 696 30.83 12.81 -14.25
C SER A 696 30.48 14.23 -14.70
N GLY A 697 29.50 14.86 -14.04
CA GLY A 697 28.95 16.17 -14.37
C GLY A 697 27.65 16.11 -15.18
N GLN A 698 27.16 14.90 -15.51
CA GLN A 698 25.89 14.73 -16.20
C GLN A 698 24.74 15.13 -15.29
N ALA A 699 23.79 15.90 -15.82
CA ALA A 699 22.65 16.39 -15.07
C ALA A 699 21.35 15.71 -15.48
N MET A 700 20.51 15.43 -14.47
CA MET A 700 19.23 14.77 -14.66
C MET A 700 18.17 15.43 -13.79
N ALA A 701 16.98 15.66 -14.35
CA ALA A 701 15.81 16.07 -13.59
C ALA A 701 14.76 14.96 -13.61
N ALA A 702 14.40 14.46 -12.43
CA ALA A 702 13.28 13.54 -12.28
C ALA A 702 12.00 14.35 -12.08
N LEU A 703 10.98 14.10 -12.90
CA LEU A 703 9.71 14.82 -12.85
C LEU A 703 8.49 13.91 -12.96
N TRP A 704 7.43 14.26 -12.24
CA TRP A 704 6.15 13.55 -12.25
C TRP A 704 5.01 14.45 -11.81
N ASP A 705 3.79 14.05 -12.16
CA ASP A 705 2.55 14.64 -11.69
C ASP A 705 1.85 13.66 -10.74
N PHE A 706 1.84 13.98 -9.45
CA PHE A 706 1.33 13.08 -8.40
C PHE A 706 -0.18 13.17 -8.19
N ASP A 707 -0.93 13.87 -9.05
CA ASP A 707 -2.39 13.87 -8.98
C ASP A 707 -2.94 12.47 -9.25
N ARG A 708 -3.64 11.93 -8.25
CA ARG A 708 -4.24 10.59 -8.33
C ARG A 708 -5.29 10.47 -9.45
N GLN A 709 -5.97 11.55 -9.83
CA GLN A 709 -6.93 11.52 -10.93
C GLN A 709 -6.25 11.24 -12.29
N LEU A 710 -4.97 11.61 -12.44
CA LEU A 710 -4.17 11.22 -13.61
C LEU A 710 -3.91 9.72 -13.62
N ALA A 711 -3.52 9.17 -12.46
CA ALA A 711 -3.25 7.74 -12.31
C ALA A 711 -4.46 6.86 -12.64
N LEU A 712 -5.67 7.33 -12.30
CA LEU A 712 -6.94 6.64 -12.56
C LEU A 712 -7.49 6.87 -13.98
N GLY A 713 -6.85 7.72 -14.78
CA GLY A 713 -7.33 8.08 -16.13
C GLY A 713 -8.54 9.03 -16.14
N ASN A 714 -8.91 9.61 -14.99
CA ASN A 714 -10.01 10.56 -14.85
C ASN A 714 -9.61 12.00 -15.24
N ARG A 715 -8.31 12.28 -15.34
CA ARG A 715 -7.75 13.55 -15.79
C ARG A 715 -6.79 13.34 -16.95
N GLN A 716 -6.80 14.26 -17.92
CA GLN A 716 -5.80 14.29 -18.99
C GLN A 716 -4.43 14.73 -18.46
N PRO A 717 -3.31 14.18 -18.99
CA PRO A 717 -1.96 14.64 -18.67
C PRO A 717 -1.78 16.15 -18.83
N LEU A 718 -1.03 16.79 -17.93
CA LEU A 718 -0.55 18.16 -18.17
C LEU A 718 0.60 18.13 -19.16
N THR A 719 0.72 19.16 -20.00
CA THR A 719 1.84 19.30 -20.94
C THR A 719 2.89 20.25 -20.38
N LEU A 720 4.11 19.74 -20.18
CA LEU A 720 5.30 20.54 -19.97
C LEU A 720 5.87 20.99 -21.32
N GLN A 721 5.97 22.30 -21.51
CA GLN A 721 6.71 22.88 -22.62
C GLN A 721 8.17 23.05 -22.22
N VAL A 722 9.03 22.17 -22.74
CA VAL A 722 10.47 22.13 -22.46
C VAL A 722 11.21 23.04 -23.44
N PHE A 723 11.96 24.01 -22.91
CA PHE A 723 12.85 24.83 -23.73
C PHE A 723 14.12 24.04 -24.09
N ASN A 724 14.22 23.64 -25.36
CA ASN A 724 15.34 22.86 -25.86
C ASN A 724 16.03 23.59 -27.03
N PRO A 725 16.94 24.54 -26.76
CA PRO A 725 17.45 25.47 -27.77
C PRO A 725 18.24 24.79 -28.90
N GLU A 726 18.80 23.60 -28.65
CA GLU A 726 19.72 22.90 -29.57
C GLU A 726 19.67 21.36 -29.44
N GLU A 727 18.56 20.77 -28.96
CA GLU A 727 18.41 19.32 -28.75
C GLU A 727 19.36 18.70 -27.69
N HIS A 728 19.82 19.49 -26.72
CA HIS A 728 20.72 19.04 -25.65
C HIS A 728 20.00 18.53 -24.39
N VAL A 729 18.66 18.53 -24.40
CA VAL A 729 17.84 17.93 -23.34
C VAL A 729 17.05 16.78 -23.93
N GLU A 730 17.22 15.58 -23.38
CA GLU A 730 16.49 14.39 -23.79
C GLU A 730 15.48 14.00 -22.71
N ALA A 731 14.24 13.71 -23.11
CA ALA A 731 13.23 13.17 -22.21
C ALA A 731 13.24 11.64 -22.29
N THR A 732 13.42 10.96 -21.17
CA THR A 732 13.45 9.51 -21.08
C THR A 732 12.47 8.98 -20.03
N ASN A 733 12.05 7.73 -20.19
CA ASN A 733 11.29 7.01 -19.19
C ASN A 733 12.20 6.58 -18.04
N ILE A 734 11.63 5.98 -16.98
CA ILE A 734 12.39 5.58 -15.78
C ILE A 734 13.50 4.53 -16.04
N PHE A 735 13.41 3.77 -17.14
CA PHE A 735 14.46 2.84 -17.56
C PHE A 735 15.53 3.49 -18.45
N GLY A 736 15.35 4.76 -18.84
CA GLY A 736 16.24 5.52 -19.70
C GLY A 736 15.94 5.39 -21.20
N GLY A 737 14.78 4.85 -21.59
CA GLY A 737 14.33 4.81 -22.98
C GLY A 737 13.70 6.13 -23.41
N ALA A 738 13.96 6.59 -24.63
CA ALA A 738 13.49 7.89 -25.12
C ALA A 738 11.95 7.99 -25.12
N LEU A 739 11.42 9.11 -24.63
CA LEU A 739 10.00 9.43 -24.68
C LEU A 739 9.66 10.16 -25.97
N ARG A 740 8.45 9.90 -26.48
CA ARG A 740 7.93 10.65 -27.62
C ARG A 740 7.57 12.07 -27.16
N THR A 741 8.27 13.05 -27.71
CA THR A 741 7.90 14.47 -27.58
C THR A 741 7.38 14.98 -28.92
N SER A 742 6.47 15.96 -28.87
CA SER A 742 6.12 16.73 -30.07
C SER A 742 6.81 18.09 -30.02
N ARG A 743 7.01 18.74 -31.17
CA ARG A 743 7.70 20.04 -31.22
C ARG A 743 6.78 21.14 -31.72
N GLU A 744 6.76 22.25 -31.00
CA GLU A 744 5.95 23.41 -31.34
C GLU A 744 6.73 24.70 -31.06
N HIS A 745 6.84 25.60 -32.05
CA HIS A 745 7.50 26.91 -31.91
C HIS A 745 8.92 26.87 -31.26
N GLY A 746 9.69 25.79 -31.49
CA GLY A 746 11.05 25.63 -30.92
C GLY A 746 11.10 25.06 -29.50
N PHE A 747 9.98 24.54 -29.00
CA PHE A 747 9.90 23.83 -27.72
C PHE A 747 9.50 22.38 -27.94
N ASP A 748 10.01 21.50 -27.08
CA ASP A 748 9.54 20.13 -27.01
C ASP A 748 8.39 20.05 -26.00
N LEU A 749 7.35 19.31 -26.33
CA LEU A 749 6.15 19.14 -25.53
C LEU A 749 6.16 17.72 -24.95
N LEU A 750 6.22 17.66 -23.62
CA LEU A 750 6.23 16.42 -22.85
C LEU A 750 4.92 16.32 -22.07
N GLU A 751 4.17 15.23 -22.29
CA GLU A 751 3.04 14.88 -21.44
C GLU A 751 3.56 14.31 -20.12
N LEU A 752 3.15 14.93 -19.01
CA LEU A 752 3.51 14.50 -17.67
C LEU A 752 2.75 13.24 -17.27
N SER A 753 3.47 12.36 -16.59
CA SER A 753 2.95 11.07 -16.15
C SER A 753 2.98 10.96 -14.62
N TYR A 754 2.12 10.08 -14.09
CA TYR A 754 2.15 9.70 -12.68
C TYR A 754 3.40 8.91 -12.31
N MET A 755 3.91 8.10 -13.24
CA MET A 755 5.24 7.47 -13.15
C MET A 755 6.31 8.52 -13.43
N PRO A 756 7.41 8.57 -12.65
CA PRO A 756 8.50 9.50 -12.93
C PRO A 756 9.11 9.33 -14.33
N GLN A 757 9.33 10.47 -14.97
CA GLN A 757 10.08 10.65 -16.22
C GLN A 757 11.39 11.37 -15.89
N LEU A 758 12.37 11.28 -16.78
CA LEU A 758 13.67 11.94 -16.63
C LEU A 758 13.89 12.94 -17.77
N LEU A 759 14.50 14.08 -17.45
CA LEU A 759 15.12 14.97 -18.42
C LEU A 759 16.63 14.93 -18.21
N GLU A 760 17.37 14.60 -19.25
CA GLU A 760 18.82 14.39 -19.19
C GLU A 760 19.54 15.44 -20.04
N ALA A 761 20.66 15.95 -19.55
CA ALA A 761 21.57 16.83 -20.31
C ALA A 761 23.02 16.51 -20.00
N GLU A 762 23.94 16.92 -20.87
CA GLU A 762 25.39 16.74 -20.70
C GLU A 762 25.91 17.41 -19.42
N ASP A 763 25.31 18.53 -19.03
CA ASP A 763 25.74 19.31 -17.86
C ASP A 763 24.60 20.05 -17.16
N LEU A 764 24.87 20.44 -15.92
CA LEU A 764 23.92 21.11 -15.04
C LEU A 764 23.49 22.50 -15.53
N ALA A 765 24.38 23.26 -16.18
CA ALA A 765 24.06 24.61 -16.65
C ALA A 765 23.07 24.55 -17.82
N THR A 766 23.26 23.59 -18.72
CA THR A 766 22.36 23.31 -19.84
C THR A 766 20.95 22.95 -19.33
N LEU A 767 20.85 21.98 -18.42
CA LEU A 767 19.55 21.53 -17.89
C LEU A 767 18.85 22.62 -17.07
N LYS A 768 19.58 23.36 -16.22
CA LYS A 768 18.99 24.50 -15.48
C LYS A 768 18.47 25.59 -16.40
N SER A 769 19.22 25.93 -17.45
CA SER A 769 18.79 26.93 -18.43
C SER A 769 17.53 26.50 -19.19
N ALA A 770 17.41 25.21 -19.51
CA ALA A 770 16.21 24.64 -20.11
C ALA A 770 15.02 24.72 -19.15
N LEU A 771 15.17 24.21 -17.93
CA LEU A 771 14.09 24.16 -16.93
C LEU A 771 13.63 25.55 -16.49
N ALA A 772 14.54 26.53 -16.34
CA ALA A 772 14.19 27.90 -15.98
C ALA A 772 13.33 28.63 -17.04
N LYS A 773 13.29 28.11 -18.28
CA LYS A 773 12.45 28.62 -19.38
C LYS A 773 11.31 27.69 -19.74
N SER A 774 11.20 26.56 -19.04
CA SER A 774 10.15 25.56 -19.25
C SER A 774 8.97 25.85 -18.34
N TYR A 775 7.76 25.51 -18.78
CA TYR A 775 6.55 25.78 -18.00
C TYR A 775 5.45 24.79 -18.35
N ILE A 776 4.52 24.64 -17.42
CA ILE A 776 3.31 23.86 -17.64
C ILE A 776 2.29 24.70 -18.39
N ARG A 777 1.69 24.11 -19.43
CA ARG A 777 0.64 24.74 -20.20
C ARG A 777 -0.68 24.68 -19.44
N TYR A 778 -0.93 25.68 -18.60
CA TYR A 778 -2.25 25.92 -18.00
C TYR A 778 -3.14 26.80 -18.88
N GLU A 779 -4.45 26.61 -18.77
CA GLU A 779 -5.38 27.64 -19.24
C GLU A 779 -5.26 28.88 -18.34
N LYS A 780 -5.26 30.09 -18.91
CA LYS A 780 -5.06 31.34 -18.16
C LYS A 780 -6.06 31.53 -16.99
N LYS A 781 -7.28 31.01 -17.14
CA LYS A 781 -8.36 31.05 -16.14
C LYS A 781 -8.17 30.09 -14.96
N GLU A 782 -7.13 29.26 -14.99
CA GLU A 782 -6.78 28.28 -13.94
C GLU A 782 -5.35 28.54 -13.41
N ALA A 783 -4.76 29.67 -13.79
CA ALA A 783 -3.32 29.87 -13.64
C ALA A 783 -2.89 30.46 -12.29
N LEU A 784 -3.84 30.85 -11.44
CA LEU A 784 -3.58 31.31 -10.07
C LEU A 784 -4.21 30.35 -9.07
N GLU A 785 -3.39 29.88 -8.14
CA GLU A 785 -3.82 29.07 -7.02
C GLU A 785 -3.99 29.92 -5.77
N ILE A 786 -5.01 29.60 -4.98
CA ILE A 786 -5.31 30.23 -3.69
C ILE A 786 -5.22 29.17 -2.58
N ALA A 787 -4.44 29.43 -1.55
CA ALA A 787 -4.40 28.66 -0.31
C ALA A 787 -4.73 29.55 0.89
N PHE A 788 -5.38 28.97 1.89
CA PHE A 788 -5.74 29.64 3.14
C PHE A 788 -5.04 28.91 4.29
N GLU A 789 -4.52 29.65 5.26
CA GLU A 789 -3.97 29.13 6.51
C GLU A 789 -4.41 30.05 7.66
N LEU A 790 -4.94 29.48 8.74
CA LEU A 790 -5.27 30.25 9.93
C LEU A 790 -3.97 30.50 10.71
N ALA A 791 -3.51 31.76 10.76
CA ALA A 791 -2.27 32.11 11.45
C ALA A 791 -2.47 32.20 12.97
N ASP A 792 -3.63 32.69 13.40
CA ASP A 792 -4.07 32.76 14.80
C ASP A 792 -5.60 32.94 14.89
N GLU A 793 -6.13 33.14 16.10
CA GLU A 793 -7.58 33.29 16.38
C GLU A 793 -8.29 34.48 15.66
N GLN A 794 -7.55 35.38 15.01
CA GLN A 794 -8.10 36.57 14.33
C GLN A 794 -7.42 36.90 12.99
N THR A 795 -6.49 36.05 12.52
CA THR A 795 -5.69 36.31 11.33
C THR A 795 -5.73 35.13 10.36
N LEU A 796 -6.18 35.40 9.14
CA LEU A 796 -6.20 34.44 8.04
C LEU A 796 -5.13 34.82 7.01
N ASP A 797 -4.15 33.95 6.79
CA ASP A 797 -3.17 34.11 5.72
C ASP A 797 -3.72 33.51 4.41
N LEU A 798 -3.72 34.31 3.35
CA LEU A 798 -4.01 33.87 1.98
C LEU A 798 -2.73 33.85 1.16
N GLU A 799 -2.35 32.68 0.65
CA GLU A 799 -1.27 32.55 -0.32
C GLU A 799 -1.84 32.50 -1.74
N LEU A 800 -1.33 33.38 -2.61
CA LEU A 800 -1.63 33.40 -4.04
C LEU A 800 -0.38 32.97 -4.82
N PHE A 801 -0.49 31.90 -5.61
CA PHE A 801 0.62 31.35 -6.39
C PHE A 801 0.35 31.40 -7.90
N ASN A 802 1.29 31.97 -8.67
CA ASN A 802 1.20 32.08 -10.13
C ASN A 802 1.84 30.87 -10.82
N GLN A 803 1.00 29.95 -11.30
CA GLN A 803 1.41 28.78 -12.07
C GLN A 803 1.53 29.08 -13.58
N TYR A 804 1.13 30.29 -14.02
CA TYR A 804 1.25 30.70 -15.42
C TYR A 804 2.69 31.05 -15.80
N HIS A 805 3.01 30.89 -17.08
CA HIS A 805 4.32 31.21 -17.65
C HIS A 805 4.60 32.71 -17.78
N GLU A 806 3.56 33.56 -17.70
CA GLU A 806 3.70 35.00 -17.75
C GLU A 806 3.53 35.65 -16.36
N THR A 807 4.01 36.88 -16.24
CA THR A 807 3.66 37.71 -15.07
C THR A 807 2.17 38.03 -15.10
N LEU A 808 1.48 37.74 -14.00
CA LEU A 808 0.08 38.07 -13.81
C LEU A 808 -0.05 39.25 -12.86
N ASN A 809 -0.94 40.18 -13.20
CA ASN A 809 -1.18 41.39 -12.45
C ASN A 809 -2.67 41.71 -12.43
N GLY A 810 -3.16 42.15 -11.28
CA GLY A 810 -4.57 42.47 -11.10
C GLY A 810 -4.92 42.75 -9.65
N TYR A 811 -6.09 42.29 -9.22
CA TYR A 811 -6.57 42.49 -7.86
C TYR A 811 -7.34 41.29 -7.33
N LEU A 812 -7.29 41.12 -6.00
CA LEU A 812 -8.12 40.21 -5.24
C LEU A 812 -9.32 41.00 -4.71
N GLU A 813 -10.52 40.50 -4.90
CA GLU A 813 -11.70 40.86 -4.11
C GLU A 813 -11.82 39.87 -2.97
N ILE A 814 -11.78 40.37 -1.74
CA ILE A 814 -11.74 39.57 -0.53
C ILE A 814 -12.98 39.94 0.28
N VAL A 815 -13.76 38.95 0.69
CA VAL A 815 -14.88 39.10 1.60
C VAL A 815 -14.60 38.24 2.82
N ILE A 816 -14.47 38.81 4.01
CA ILE A 816 -14.33 38.04 5.26
C ILE A 816 -15.42 38.47 6.24
N ASN A 817 -16.22 37.52 6.72
CA ASN A 817 -17.35 37.76 7.63
C ASN A 817 -18.27 38.90 7.14
N GLY A 818 -18.49 38.97 5.82
CA GLY A 818 -19.26 40.01 5.16
C GLY A 818 -18.52 41.33 4.89
N GLU A 819 -17.34 41.56 5.49
CA GLU A 819 -16.51 42.73 5.22
C GLU A 819 -15.75 42.58 3.91
N LYS A 820 -15.88 43.57 3.01
CA LYS A 820 -15.24 43.55 1.69
C LYS A 820 -13.97 44.39 1.68
N SER A 821 -12.89 43.83 1.16
CA SER A 821 -11.66 44.54 0.86
C SER A 821 -11.14 44.18 -0.53
N ARG A 822 -10.21 45.00 -1.04
CA ARG A 822 -9.55 44.76 -2.32
C ARG A 822 -8.06 44.97 -2.18
N GLN A 823 -7.27 44.03 -2.67
CA GLN A 823 -5.82 44.11 -2.65
C GLN A 823 -5.25 43.91 -4.06
N LYS A 824 -4.12 44.56 -4.37
CA LYS A 824 -3.44 44.38 -5.66
C LYS A 824 -2.38 43.29 -5.58
N TYR A 825 -2.24 42.55 -6.67
CA TYR A 825 -1.14 41.61 -6.85
C TYR A 825 -0.42 41.87 -8.17
N GLU A 826 0.87 41.56 -8.14
CA GLU A 826 1.75 41.40 -9.30
C GLU A 826 2.63 40.22 -8.92
N LEU A 827 2.53 39.15 -9.71
CA LEU A 827 3.21 37.88 -9.47
C LEU A 827 3.91 37.49 -10.76
N SER A 828 5.23 37.43 -10.71
CA SER A 828 6.01 36.80 -11.78
C SER A 828 5.62 35.32 -11.88
N SER A 829 5.98 34.67 -13.00
CA SER A 829 5.80 33.22 -13.15
C SER A 829 6.47 32.47 -11.98
N GLN A 830 5.78 31.46 -11.44
CA GLN A 830 6.22 30.64 -10.30
C GLN A 830 6.50 31.42 -9.00
N GLN A 831 5.86 32.59 -8.82
CA GLN A 831 5.95 33.37 -7.60
C GLN A 831 4.71 33.17 -6.72
N ALA A 832 4.92 33.00 -5.41
CA ALA A 832 3.88 33.07 -4.39
C ALA A 832 3.89 34.42 -3.66
N LYS A 833 2.73 34.86 -3.18
CA LYS A 833 2.60 36.03 -2.29
C LYS A 833 1.52 35.78 -1.26
N THR A 834 1.87 36.00 0.00
CA THR A 834 0.95 35.91 1.15
C THR A 834 0.30 37.26 1.44
N PHE A 835 -0.98 37.24 1.78
CA PHE A 835 -1.78 38.35 2.25
C PHE A 835 -2.36 37.98 3.62
N SER A 836 -1.92 38.66 4.69
CA SER A 836 -2.46 38.47 6.03
C SER A 836 -3.72 39.31 6.21
N LEU A 837 -4.83 38.64 6.52
CA LEU A 837 -6.16 39.22 6.56
C LEU A 837 -6.69 39.11 8.00
N GLY A 838 -6.61 40.22 8.73
CA GLY A 838 -7.21 40.31 10.06
C GLY A 838 -8.73 40.34 9.95
N PHE A 839 -9.43 39.61 10.81
CA PHE A 839 -10.88 39.58 10.86
C PHE A 839 -11.40 39.75 12.29
N GLN A 840 -12.57 40.40 12.41
CA GLN A 840 -13.33 40.35 13.66
C GLN A 840 -14.23 39.13 13.64
N GLN A 841 -14.32 38.45 14.78
CA GLN A 841 -15.15 37.27 14.95
C GLN A 841 -16.61 37.59 14.61
N ALA A 842 -17.27 36.66 13.90
CA ALA A 842 -18.69 36.79 13.59
C ALA A 842 -19.51 36.88 14.91
N PRO A 843 -20.41 37.85 15.08
CA PRO A 843 -21.18 38.04 16.33
C PRO A 843 -22.21 36.92 16.64
N GLU A 844 -22.38 35.94 15.76
CA GLU A 844 -23.62 35.14 15.69
C GLU A 844 -23.49 33.70 16.21
N HIS A 845 -22.29 33.19 16.54
CA HIS A 845 -22.15 31.84 17.11
C HIS A 845 -22.08 31.87 18.64
N SER A 846 -22.91 31.07 19.29
CA SER A 846 -23.00 30.93 20.75
C SER A 846 -21.84 30.08 21.30
N GLY A 847 -21.24 30.50 22.42
CA GLY A 847 -20.39 29.62 23.24
C GLY A 847 -18.96 29.40 22.74
N ALA A 848 -18.54 28.14 22.62
CA ALA A 848 -17.13 27.71 22.41
C ALA A 848 -16.62 27.81 20.96
N THR A 849 -17.48 28.22 20.02
CA THR A 849 -17.23 28.19 18.57
C THR A 849 -17.03 29.60 18.00
N LEU A 850 -16.03 29.75 17.14
CA LEU A 850 -15.71 30.97 16.38
C LEU A 850 -15.89 30.68 14.88
N GLY A 851 -16.57 31.55 14.13
CA GLY A 851 -16.76 31.39 12.69
C GLY A 851 -15.86 32.31 11.86
N VAL A 852 -15.26 31.78 10.79
CA VAL A 852 -14.62 32.56 9.72
C VAL A 852 -15.16 32.11 8.36
N ASN A 853 -15.84 33.04 7.67
CA ASN A 853 -16.26 32.90 6.28
C ASN A 853 -15.40 33.83 5.43
N ALA A 854 -14.60 33.29 4.52
CA ALA A 854 -13.75 34.05 3.61
C ALA A 854 -13.99 33.63 2.16
N ASN A 855 -14.36 34.58 1.29
CA ASN A 855 -14.41 34.38 -0.15
C ASN A 855 -13.39 35.27 -0.82
N VAL A 856 -12.51 34.69 -1.63
CA VAL A 856 -11.54 35.43 -2.44
C VAL A 856 -11.70 35.12 -3.90
N SER A 857 -11.87 36.19 -4.69
CA SER A 857 -11.93 36.15 -6.15
C SER A 857 -10.79 36.97 -6.73
N VAL A 858 -10.02 36.38 -7.65
CA VAL A 858 -8.79 36.96 -8.19
C VAL A 858 -9.01 37.31 -9.65
N TYR A 859 -8.81 38.58 -9.98
CA TYR A 859 -9.03 39.12 -11.32
C TYR A 859 -7.74 39.60 -11.95
N ASP A 860 -7.65 39.58 -13.28
CA ASP A 860 -6.63 40.33 -14.00
C ASP A 860 -6.98 41.83 -14.11
N ASN A 861 -6.07 42.63 -14.66
CA ASN A 861 -6.28 44.06 -14.88
C ASN A 861 -7.41 44.38 -15.89
N GLN A 862 -7.87 43.41 -16.67
CA GLN A 862 -9.00 43.52 -17.59
C GLN A 862 -10.34 43.14 -16.92
N GLY A 863 -10.32 42.69 -15.66
CA GLY A 863 -11.51 42.27 -14.92
C GLY A 863 -11.95 40.84 -15.25
N VAL A 864 -11.09 40.03 -15.87
CA VAL A 864 -11.32 38.60 -16.09
C VAL A 864 -11.04 37.85 -14.80
N LEU A 865 -11.99 37.03 -14.33
CA LEU A 865 -11.79 36.13 -13.19
C LEU A 865 -10.76 35.05 -13.57
N LEU A 866 -9.68 34.98 -12.81
CA LEU A 866 -8.60 34.01 -12.99
C LEU A 866 -8.62 32.87 -11.98
N SER A 867 -9.23 33.08 -10.81
CA SER A 867 -9.37 32.06 -9.76
C SER A 867 -10.32 32.55 -8.68
N SER A 868 -10.97 31.65 -7.96
CA SER A 868 -11.74 31.98 -6.77
C SER A 868 -11.71 30.83 -5.78
N LYS A 869 -11.69 31.14 -4.48
CA LYS A 869 -11.75 30.15 -3.41
C LYS A 869 -12.57 30.67 -2.24
N GLU A 870 -13.28 29.75 -1.60
CA GLU A 870 -14.06 30.00 -0.40
C GLU A 870 -13.49 29.17 0.75
N LEU A 871 -13.48 29.75 1.95
CA LEU A 871 -13.16 29.10 3.21
C LEU A 871 -14.33 29.37 4.15
N ASN A 872 -14.98 28.30 4.60
CA ASN A 872 -15.96 28.34 5.66
C ASN A 872 -15.45 27.40 6.76
N SER A 873 -14.87 27.97 7.82
CA SER A 873 -14.37 27.18 8.95
C SER A 873 -15.03 27.64 10.25
N GLN A 874 -15.42 26.65 11.06
CA GLN A 874 -15.77 26.83 12.45
C GLN A 874 -14.58 26.38 13.30
N ILE A 875 -14.13 27.23 14.21
CA ILE A 875 -13.05 26.95 15.15
C ILE A 875 -13.66 26.71 16.53
N VAL A 876 -13.22 25.68 17.23
CA VAL A 876 -13.77 25.28 18.53
C VAL A 876 -12.64 25.29 19.53
N LEU A 877 -12.81 26.03 20.62
CA LEU A 877 -11.83 26.09 21.70
C LEU A 877 -12.14 25.02 22.74
N SER A 878 -11.24 24.05 22.89
CA SER A 878 -11.36 22.97 23.87
C SER A 878 -10.44 23.22 25.06
N GLN A 879 -11.00 23.39 26.25
CA GLN A 879 -10.24 23.77 27.44
C GLN A 879 -9.63 22.58 28.19
N HIS A 880 -8.46 22.79 28.80
CA HIS A 880 -7.77 21.81 29.63
C HIS A 880 -8.47 21.61 30.99
N LEU A 881 -8.54 20.35 31.43
CA LEU A 881 -9.10 19.96 32.70
C LEU A 881 -8.03 19.58 33.71
N LYS A 882 -8.22 20.06 34.95
CA LYS A 882 -7.37 19.67 36.09
C LYS A 882 -7.78 18.34 36.72
N LYS A 883 -8.97 17.85 36.41
CA LYS A 883 -9.53 16.61 36.92
C LYS A 883 -10.35 15.94 35.81
N PRO A 884 -10.27 14.60 35.69
CA PRO A 884 -11.04 13.89 34.68
C PRO A 884 -12.54 13.96 34.99
N LEU A 885 -13.35 14.01 33.92
CA LEU A 885 -14.82 13.95 34.00
C LEU A 885 -15.31 12.52 34.28
N THR A 886 -16.50 12.43 34.89
CA THR A 886 -17.20 11.16 35.17
C THR A 886 -18.10 10.84 33.99
N ILE A 887 -17.95 9.67 33.38
CA ILE A 887 -18.74 9.26 32.22
C ILE A 887 -19.95 8.45 32.71
N ASP A 888 -21.05 9.12 33.04
CA ASP A 888 -22.27 8.52 33.61
C ASP A 888 -23.58 8.92 32.90
N GLY A 889 -23.47 9.69 31.82
CA GLY A 889 -24.56 10.24 31.03
C GLY A 889 -25.17 11.51 31.62
N ARG A 890 -24.44 12.25 32.47
CA ARG A 890 -24.93 13.46 33.15
C ARG A 890 -23.93 14.61 33.05
N LEU A 891 -24.42 15.80 32.75
CA LEU A 891 -23.58 16.97 32.48
C LEU A 891 -23.25 17.82 33.74
N ASP A 892 -23.38 17.25 34.94
CA ASP A 892 -23.23 18.00 36.20
C ASP A 892 -21.80 18.54 36.39
N ASP A 893 -20.79 17.77 35.97
CA ASP A 893 -19.36 18.12 36.08
C ASP A 893 -18.81 18.87 34.85
N TRP A 894 -19.61 19.02 33.79
CA TRP A 894 -19.36 19.90 32.63
C TRP A 894 -19.67 21.37 32.91
N SER A 895 -19.99 21.72 34.17
CA SER A 895 -20.27 23.09 34.57
C SER A 895 -19.07 24.02 34.28
N GLY A 896 -19.30 25.10 33.53
CA GLY A 896 -18.25 26.05 33.14
C GLY A 896 -17.50 25.69 31.85
N ILE A 897 -17.88 24.59 31.18
CA ILE A 897 -17.48 24.32 29.79
C ILE A 897 -18.52 24.94 28.86
N SER A 898 -18.09 25.77 27.91
CA SER A 898 -19.02 26.37 26.94
C SER A 898 -19.53 25.30 25.97
N ALA A 899 -20.83 25.33 25.68
CA ALA A 899 -21.46 24.46 24.69
C ALA A 899 -21.37 25.07 23.29
N GLY A 900 -21.24 24.23 22.27
CA GLY A 900 -21.74 24.52 20.93
C GLY A 900 -23.22 24.12 20.82
N GLU A 901 -23.97 24.76 19.94
CA GLU A 901 -25.39 24.49 19.70
C GLU A 901 -25.61 24.21 18.21
N LEU A 902 -26.43 23.20 17.88
CA LEU A 902 -26.88 22.93 16.52
C LEU A 902 -28.41 23.00 16.46
N GLY A 903 -28.92 23.64 15.42
CA GLY A 903 -30.34 23.91 15.23
C GLY A 903 -30.76 23.96 13.75
N PRO A 904 -31.79 24.76 13.41
CA PRO A 904 -32.41 24.71 12.08
C PRO A 904 -31.50 25.02 10.90
N ASP A 905 -30.45 25.82 11.08
CA ASP A 905 -29.54 26.19 9.98
C ASP A 905 -28.45 25.13 9.74
N ASP A 906 -28.31 24.16 10.65
CA ASP A 906 -27.27 23.13 10.67
C ASP A 906 -27.77 21.77 10.15
N HIS A 907 -28.99 21.71 9.60
CA HIS A 907 -29.64 20.47 9.21
C HIS A 907 -29.22 19.97 7.81
N PHE A 908 -29.16 18.65 7.68
CA PHE A 908 -28.94 17.94 6.43
C PHE A 908 -29.99 16.85 6.25
N SER A 909 -30.83 16.98 5.23
CA SER A 909 -31.89 16.00 4.98
C SER A 909 -31.49 14.99 3.91
N PHE A 910 -31.57 13.70 4.26
CA PHE A 910 -31.40 12.57 3.34
C PHE A 910 -32.64 12.36 2.47
N GLN A 911 -33.79 12.79 2.98
CA GLN A 911 -35.07 12.78 2.29
C GLN A 911 -35.70 14.17 2.29
N LYS A 912 -36.53 14.49 1.30
CA LYS A 912 -37.04 15.85 1.12
C LYS A 912 -38.02 16.26 2.23
N ASN A 913 -37.71 17.35 2.94
CA ASN A 913 -38.55 18.06 3.93
C ASN A 913 -38.95 17.24 5.18
N GLN A 914 -37.99 16.81 5.98
CA GLN A 914 -38.25 15.97 7.17
C GLN A 914 -37.86 16.61 8.52
N TYR A 915 -37.10 17.71 8.53
CA TYR A 915 -36.83 18.44 9.78
C TYR A 915 -38.03 19.33 10.17
N HIS A 916 -38.52 19.19 11.40
CA HIS A 916 -39.71 19.89 11.91
C HIS A 916 -39.42 20.94 12.99
N GLY A 917 -38.16 21.27 13.24
CA GLY A 917 -37.72 22.39 14.08
C GLY A 917 -36.97 21.95 15.34
N ALA A 918 -36.68 22.89 16.25
CA ALA A 918 -35.84 22.60 17.42
C ALA A 918 -36.49 21.66 18.46
N ASP A 919 -37.81 21.52 18.43
CA ASP A 919 -38.56 20.58 19.29
C ASP A 919 -38.53 19.15 18.74
N ASP A 920 -38.33 19.01 17.44
CA ASP A 920 -38.14 17.75 16.69
C ASP A 920 -36.70 17.28 16.89
N LEU A 921 -35.72 18.12 16.53
CA LEU A 921 -34.31 17.82 16.80
C LEU A 921 -33.50 19.09 17.14
N SER A 922 -32.81 19.08 18.28
CA SER A 922 -31.82 20.11 18.65
C SER A 922 -30.68 19.54 19.50
N VAL A 923 -29.49 20.12 19.36
CA VAL A 923 -28.27 19.55 19.96
C VAL A 923 -27.49 20.62 20.72
N LYS A 924 -27.00 20.25 21.90
CA LYS A 924 -25.89 20.94 22.57
C LYS A 924 -24.72 19.99 22.72
N TRP A 925 -23.52 20.45 22.41
CA TRP A 925 -22.32 19.61 22.51
C TRP A 925 -21.17 20.35 23.20
N TYR A 926 -20.27 19.61 23.81
CA TYR A 926 -19.19 20.12 24.64
C TYR A 926 -17.91 19.34 24.36
N THR A 927 -16.77 20.03 24.33
CA THR A 927 -15.45 19.39 24.25
C THR A 927 -14.53 19.88 25.35
N SER A 928 -13.64 19.00 25.81
CA SER A 928 -12.58 19.33 26.75
C SER A 928 -11.45 18.29 26.63
N TRP A 929 -10.32 18.52 27.29
CA TRP A 929 -9.22 17.57 27.26
C TRP A 929 -8.42 17.59 28.57
N ASP A 930 -7.70 16.51 28.85
CA ASP A 930 -6.61 16.45 29.82
C ASP A 930 -5.37 15.79 29.20
N ASP A 931 -4.32 15.59 29.99
CA ASP A 931 -3.03 15.07 29.49
C ASP A 931 -3.14 13.64 28.92
N GLU A 932 -4.23 12.91 29.20
CA GLU A 932 -4.43 11.50 28.81
C GLU A 932 -5.68 11.26 27.94
N HIS A 933 -6.64 12.19 27.93
CA HIS A 933 -7.96 11.99 27.31
C HIS A 933 -8.53 13.23 26.62
N PHE A 934 -9.26 12.99 25.53
CA PHE A 934 -10.21 13.93 24.97
C PHE A 934 -11.63 13.57 25.39
N TYR A 935 -12.44 14.58 25.69
CA TYR A 935 -13.80 14.43 26.19
C TYR A 935 -14.80 15.07 25.22
N LEU A 936 -15.90 14.36 24.98
CA LEU A 936 -17.06 14.87 24.26
C LEU A 936 -18.33 14.58 25.06
N ALA A 937 -19.21 15.57 25.19
CA ALA A 937 -20.59 15.35 25.61
C ALA A 937 -21.55 15.91 24.59
N VAL A 938 -22.66 15.22 24.36
CA VAL A 938 -23.72 15.66 23.43
C VAL A 938 -25.07 15.43 24.09
N LYS A 939 -25.85 16.50 24.20
CA LYS A 939 -27.24 16.47 24.68
C LYS A 939 -28.15 16.72 23.49
N VAL A 940 -28.88 15.68 23.10
CA VAL A 940 -29.82 15.67 21.98
C VAL A 940 -31.23 15.78 22.53
N ARG A 941 -32.03 16.71 22.02
CA ARG A 941 -33.49 16.68 22.12
C ARG A 941 -34.01 16.07 20.84
N ASP A 942 -34.80 15.03 20.96
CA ASP A 942 -35.37 14.23 19.87
C ASP A 942 -36.69 13.62 20.37
N ASP A 943 -37.78 13.78 19.63
CA ASP A 943 -39.10 13.29 20.05
C ASP A 943 -39.28 11.77 19.88
N ILE A 944 -38.56 11.10 18.98
CA ILE A 944 -38.62 9.65 18.76
C ILE A 944 -37.21 9.04 18.64
N HIS A 945 -36.80 8.32 19.70
CA HIS A 945 -35.60 7.45 19.59
C HIS A 945 -35.91 6.13 18.86
N LEU A 946 -35.64 6.06 17.57
CA LEU A 946 -35.54 4.84 16.80
C LEU A 946 -34.08 4.42 16.59
N GLN A 947 -33.68 3.33 17.24
CA GLN A 947 -32.44 2.62 16.89
C GLN A 947 -32.64 1.12 16.89
N GLN A 948 -32.69 0.54 15.69
CA GLN A 948 -32.91 -0.90 15.48
C GLN A 948 -31.63 -1.66 15.06
N PHE A 949 -30.55 -0.94 14.75
CA PHE A 949 -29.30 -1.50 14.26
C PHE A 949 -28.23 -1.56 15.35
N GLU A 950 -27.25 -2.43 15.13
CA GLU A 950 -26.06 -2.62 15.98
C GLU A 950 -24.80 -2.66 15.10
N GLY A 951 -23.64 -2.44 15.72
CA GLY A 951 -22.35 -2.54 15.03
C GLY A 951 -22.19 -1.55 13.86
N ASN A 952 -21.84 -2.05 12.68
CA ASN A 952 -21.51 -1.19 11.54
C ASN A 952 -22.70 -0.44 10.95
N ALA A 953 -23.93 -0.86 11.24
CA ALA A 953 -25.16 -0.30 10.69
C ALA A 953 -25.81 0.74 11.59
N VAL A 954 -25.24 1.03 12.77
CA VAL A 954 -25.79 1.98 13.76
C VAL A 954 -26.07 3.36 13.17
N TYR A 955 -25.30 3.79 12.16
CA TYR A 955 -25.48 5.09 11.51
C TYR A 955 -26.80 5.24 10.74
N GLN A 956 -27.55 4.16 10.48
CA GLN A 956 -28.79 4.18 9.69
C GLN A 956 -30.00 4.71 10.46
N ASN A 957 -29.88 4.96 11.76
CA ASN A 957 -30.92 5.32 12.71
C ASN A 957 -30.32 6.31 13.74
N ASP A 958 -31.04 6.64 14.80
CA ASP A 958 -30.61 7.69 15.74
C ASP A 958 -29.29 7.38 16.40
N GLY A 959 -28.44 8.40 16.42
CA GLY A 959 -27.10 8.28 16.95
C GLY A 959 -26.19 9.38 16.44
N ILE A 960 -24.94 9.34 16.90
CA ILE A 960 -23.94 10.36 16.59
C ILE A 960 -22.87 9.72 15.74
N GLN A 961 -22.56 10.31 14.59
CA GLN A 961 -21.32 10.06 13.88
C GLN A 961 -20.30 11.13 14.24
N LEU A 962 -19.10 10.69 14.61
CA LEU A 962 -17.97 11.55 14.92
C LEU A 962 -16.87 11.32 13.89
N PHE A 963 -16.26 12.40 13.43
CA PHE A 963 -15.18 12.37 12.47
C PHE A 963 -14.02 13.19 13.00
N PHE A 964 -12.80 12.74 12.73
CA PHE A 964 -11.58 13.46 13.09
C PHE A 964 -10.58 13.43 11.95
N ASP A 965 -9.88 14.54 11.75
CA ASP A 965 -8.64 14.69 10.96
C ASP A 965 -7.54 15.10 11.96
N MET A 966 -6.64 14.20 12.31
CA MET A 966 -5.77 14.37 13.49
C MET A 966 -4.58 15.30 13.24
N GLU A 967 -4.14 15.45 12.00
CA GLU A 967 -3.06 16.33 11.57
C GLU A 967 -3.58 17.61 10.88
N ASN A 968 -4.90 17.74 10.71
CA ASN A 968 -5.59 18.84 10.05
C ASN A 968 -5.02 19.13 8.65
N ASN A 969 -4.93 18.09 7.83
CA ASN A 969 -4.19 18.09 6.58
C ASN A 969 -5.05 17.79 5.34
N GLY A 970 -6.36 17.56 5.53
CA GLY A 970 -7.33 17.29 4.48
C GLY A 970 -7.97 18.54 3.87
N THR A 971 -8.22 18.52 2.56
CA THR A 971 -9.05 19.55 1.87
C THR A 971 -10.16 18.89 1.04
N PRO A 972 -11.21 19.61 0.62
CA PRO A 972 -12.24 19.04 -0.24
C PRO A 972 -11.70 18.45 -1.56
N GLU A 973 -10.63 19.04 -2.10
CA GLU A 973 -9.96 18.58 -3.32
C GLU A 973 -8.94 17.46 -3.08
N ALA A 974 -8.41 17.37 -1.86
CA ALA A 974 -7.39 16.41 -1.44
C ALA A 974 -7.65 15.98 0.01
N PRO A 975 -8.66 15.12 0.27
CA PRO A 975 -9.13 14.85 1.63
C PRO A 975 -8.09 14.21 2.53
N ASN A 976 -7.13 13.44 2.00
CA ASN A 976 -6.06 12.81 2.81
C ASN A 976 -6.52 12.06 4.08
N LEU A 977 -7.05 10.85 3.92
CA LEU A 977 -7.61 10.07 5.04
C LEU A 977 -6.56 9.24 5.81
N GLU A 978 -5.30 9.66 5.90
CA GLU A 978 -4.21 8.85 6.50
C GLU A 978 -4.35 8.65 8.00
N ASP A 979 -4.77 9.72 8.65
CA ASP A 979 -4.81 9.91 10.09
C ASP A 979 -6.23 10.17 10.59
N ASP A 980 -7.22 9.98 9.72
CA ASP A 980 -8.63 10.24 9.98
C ASP A 980 -9.34 9.10 10.70
N TYR A 981 -10.35 9.46 11.47
CA TYR A 981 -11.24 8.54 12.17
C TYR A 981 -12.70 8.82 11.84
N ALA A 982 -13.54 7.78 11.82
CA ALA A 982 -15.00 7.91 11.80
C ALA A 982 -15.63 6.92 12.78
N TRP A 983 -16.41 7.41 13.73
CA TRP A 983 -17.04 6.62 14.78
C TRP A 983 -18.56 6.81 14.74
N SER A 984 -19.31 5.79 15.16
CA SER A 984 -20.75 5.88 15.38
C SER A 984 -21.05 5.55 16.84
N LEU A 985 -21.83 6.40 17.52
CA LEU A 985 -22.26 6.24 18.90
C LEU A 985 -23.79 6.16 18.94
N SER A 986 -24.36 5.17 19.61
CA SER A 986 -25.81 5.14 19.82
C SER A 986 -26.22 4.36 21.08
N LEU A 987 -27.43 4.62 21.55
CA LEU A 987 -28.16 3.76 22.47
C LEU A 987 -28.88 2.68 21.64
N THR A 988 -28.27 1.50 21.53
CA THR A 988 -28.80 0.36 20.75
C THR A 988 -29.64 -0.57 21.63
N PRO A 989 -30.36 -1.56 21.06
CA PRO A 989 -31.06 -2.58 21.83
C PRO A 989 -30.15 -3.38 22.79
N ALA A 990 -28.85 -3.49 22.49
CA ALA A 990 -27.84 -4.11 23.33
C ALA A 990 -27.24 -3.16 24.41
N GLY A 991 -27.67 -1.89 24.44
CA GLY A 991 -27.14 -0.82 25.27
C GLY A 991 -26.26 0.18 24.49
N PRO A 992 -25.55 1.07 25.19
CA PRO A 992 -24.62 2.01 24.55
C PRO A 992 -23.54 1.29 23.71
N GLN A 993 -23.38 1.69 22.45
CA GLN A 993 -22.33 1.18 21.57
C GLN A 993 -21.53 2.33 20.95
N ALA A 994 -20.20 2.17 20.95
CA ALA A 994 -19.28 2.93 20.12
C ALA A 994 -18.73 1.99 19.03
N PHE A 995 -18.88 2.36 17.77
CA PHE A 995 -18.38 1.60 16.62
C PHE A 995 -17.38 2.42 15.83
N LYS A 996 -16.16 1.92 15.64
CA LYS A 996 -15.13 2.53 14.80
C LYS A 996 -15.40 2.12 13.34
N ALA A 997 -16.05 3.00 12.58
CA ALA A 997 -16.37 2.80 11.17
C ALA A 997 -15.17 3.04 10.25
N TYR A 998 -14.28 3.96 10.62
CA TYR A 998 -13.02 4.23 9.94
C TYR A 998 -11.93 4.53 10.98
N VAL A 999 -10.72 4.06 10.71
CA VAL A 999 -9.53 4.30 11.53
C VAL A 999 -8.34 4.58 10.60
N PRO A 1000 -7.29 5.27 11.09
CA PRO A 1000 -6.05 5.47 10.35
C PRO A 1000 -5.41 4.16 9.91
N SER A 1001 -4.36 4.29 9.08
CA SER A 1001 -3.52 3.16 8.73
C SER A 1001 -3.03 2.41 9.99
N TRP A 1002 -2.85 1.09 9.88
CA TRP A 1002 -2.43 0.26 11.02
C TRP A 1002 -1.14 0.75 11.66
N GLN A 1003 -0.17 1.22 10.87
CA GLN A 1003 1.13 1.73 11.31
C GLN A 1003 1.06 3.15 11.88
N THR A 1004 -0.05 3.86 11.70
CA THR A 1004 -0.31 5.16 12.33
C THR A 1004 -0.88 4.99 13.74
N ALA A 1005 -1.90 4.13 13.89
CA ALA A 1005 -2.69 4.08 15.13
C ALA A 1005 -2.70 2.72 15.86
N PHE A 1006 -2.40 1.60 15.18
CA PHE A 1006 -2.54 0.23 15.69
C PHE A 1006 -3.96 -0.13 16.15
N LEU A 1007 -4.96 0.41 15.48
CA LEU A 1007 -6.38 0.18 15.76
C LEU A 1007 -7.03 -0.64 14.66
N LYS A 1008 -8.16 -1.26 14.99
CA LYS A 1008 -9.01 -1.97 14.04
C LYS A 1008 -10.39 -1.33 14.05
N GLN A 1009 -11.08 -1.40 12.91
CA GLN A 1009 -12.50 -1.10 12.81
C GLN A 1009 -13.31 -2.13 13.61
N GLY A 1010 -14.51 -1.74 14.05
CA GLY A 1010 -15.40 -2.60 14.82
C GLY A 1010 -15.97 -1.95 16.07
N LEU A 1011 -16.69 -2.75 16.87
CA LEU A 1011 -17.15 -2.34 18.20
C LEU A 1011 -15.95 -2.03 19.09
N SER A 1012 -16.02 -0.90 19.78
CA SER A 1012 -14.95 -0.39 20.65
C SER A 1012 -15.30 -0.63 22.11
N ASP A 1013 -14.40 -1.31 22.82
CA ASP A 1013 -14.44 -1.55 24.27
C ASP A 1013 -13.35 -0.75 25.03
N ASP A 1014 -12.53 0.00 24.29
CA ASP A 1014 -11.37 0.74 24.75
C ASP A 1014 -11.63 2.26 24.91
N VAL A 1015 -12.90 2.67 24.83
CA VAL A 1015 -13.40 4.02 25.11
C VAL A 1015 -14.50 3.94 26.16
N ALA A 1016 -14.65 4.96 27.00
CA ALA A 1016 -15.77 5.00 27.94
C ALA A 1016 -16.92 5.80 27.30
N LEU A 1017 -18.05 5.14 27.08
CA LEU A 1017 -19.28 5.74 26.57
C LEU A 1017 -20.42 5.51 27.56
N ALA A 1018 -21.10 6.58 27.96
CA ALA A 1018 -22.39 6.50 28.65
C ALA A 1018 -23.45 7.19 27.79
N VAL A 1019 -24.61 6.54 27.64
CA VAL A 1019 -25.77 7.12 26.95
C VAL A 1019 -27.00 6.93 27.83
N VAL A 1020 -27.62 8.05 28.21
CA VAL A 1020 -28.81 8.07 29.06
C VAL A 1020 -29.90 8.82 28.34
N ARG A 1021 -31.05 8.16 28.15
CA ARG A 1021 -32.27 8.80 27.65
C ARG A 1021 -33.24 9.05 28.78
N ASP A 1022 -33.76 10.27 28.84
CA ASP A 1022 -34.83 10.72 29.74
C ASP A 1022 -35.88 11.45 28.90
N GLU A 1023 -37.03 10.80 28.70
CA GLU A 1023 -38.11 11.26 27.82
C GLU A 1023 -37.62 11.58 26.38
N ASP A 1024 -37.61 12.86 26.01
CA ASP A 1024 -37.21 13.39 24.70
C ASP A 1024 -35.75 13.87 24.69
N ILE A 1025 -34.98 13.60 25.75
CA ILE A 1025 -33.57 14.00 25.85
C ILE A 1025 -32.67 12.77 25.92
N THR A 1026 -31.71 12.68 25.00
CA THR A 1026 -30.63 11.69 25.06
C THR A 1026 -29.29 12.38 25.31
N THR A 1027 -28.61 12.00 26.39
CA THR A 1027 -27.29 12.53 26.75
C THR A 1027 -26.22 11.48 26.52
N TYR A 1028 -25.22 11.83 25.71
CA TYR A 1028 -24.03 11.05 25.42
C TYR A 1028 -22.84 11.68 26.14
N GLU A 1029 -22.04 10.86 26.81
CA GLU A 1029 -20.72 11.23 27.32
C GLU A 1029 -19.68 10.24 26.83
N LEU A 1030 -18.61 10.75 26.23
CA LEU A 1030 -17.52 9.97 25.67
C LEU A 1030 -16.19 10.46 26.23
N ARG A 1031 -15.37 9.52 26.72
CA ARG A 1031 -13.96 9.74 27.02
C ARG A 1031 -13.11 8.89 26.10
N ILE A 1032 -12.31 9.56 25.29
CA ILE A 1032 -11.39 8.95 24.33
C ILE A 1032 -9.97 9.02 24.90
N PRO A 1033 -9.29 7.89 25.19
CA PRO A 1033 -7.88 7.93 25.56
C PRO A 1033 -7.00 8.33 24.37
N THR A 1034 -5.87 8.98 24.62
CA THR A 1034 -4.85 9.34 23.61
C THR A 1034 -4.46 8.20 22.67
N SER A 1035 -4.48 6.94 23.12
CA SER A 1035 -4.20 5.78 22.26
C SER A 1035 -5.19 5.61 21.10
N ASN A 1036 -6.36 6.24 21.19
CA ASN A 1036 -7.41 6.26 20.18
C ASN A 1036 -7.42 7.52 19.31
N LEU A 1037 -6.43 8.41 19.48
CA LEU A 1037 -6.33 9.69 18.77
C LEU A 1037 -5.00 9.83 18.00
N ARG A 1038 -4.23 8.74 17.82
CA ARG A 1038 -2.93 8.81 17.13
C ARG A 1038 -3.11 9.26 15.66
N PRO A 1039 -2.22 10.11 15.12
CA PRO A 1039 -0.94 10.55 15.67
C PRO A 1039 -1.01 11.83 16.52
N LEU A 1040 -2.21 12.35 16.84
CA LEU A 1040 -2.36 13.56 17.64
C LEU A 1040 -1.74 13.39 19.03
N SER A 1041 -0.99 14.40 19.45
CA SER A 1041 -0.55 14.55 20.84
C SER A 1041 -1.41 15.60 21.53
N LEU A 1042 -2.04 15.25 22.65
CA LEU A 1042 -2.85 16.18 23.44
C LEU A 1042 -1.94 17.14 24.22
N LYS A 1043 -1.69 18.31 23.64
CA LYS A 1043 -0.94 19.42 24.24
C LYS A 1043 -1.59 20.74 23.87
N SER A 1044 -1.36 21.76 24.68
CA SER A 1044 -1.89 23.09 24.38
C SER A 1044 -1.32 23.61 23.05
N GLY A 1045 -2.19 24.14 22.20
CA GLY A 1045 -1.89 24.60 20.85
C GLY A 1045 -2.01 23.51 19.78
N SER A 1046 -2.31 22.26 20.14
CA SER A 1046 -2.65 21.25 19.12
C SER A 1046 -3.94 21.64 18.39
N VAL A 1047 -3.92 21.47 17.07
CA VAL A 1047 -5.05 21.72 16.16
C VAL A 1047 -5.36 20.44 15.40
N PHE A 1048 -6.63 20.07 15.31
CA PHE A 1048 -7.11 18.91 14.55
C PHE A 1048 -8.55 19.17 14.06
N GLY A 1049 -8.95 18.59 12.95
CA GLY A 1049 -10.32 18.69 12.44
C GLY A 1049 -11.26 17.75 13.20
N MET A 1050 -12.49 18.21 13.49
CA MET A 1050 -13.57 17.37 14.02
C MET A 1050 -14.92 17.73 13.41
N ALA A 1051 -15.69 16.70 13.05
CA ALA A 1051 -17.11 16.86 12.72
C ALA A 1051 -17.98 15.98 13.61
N ILE A 1052 -19.14 16.51 13.97
CA ILE A 1052 -20.20 15.85 14.72
C ILE A 1052 -21.44 15.87 13.82
N MET A 1053 -22.07 14.72 13.66
CA MET A 1053 -23.31 14.57 12.93
C MET A 1053 -24.29 13.76 13.77
N VAL A 1054 -25.40 14.36 14.17
CA VAL A 1054 -26.45 13.73 14.97
C VAL A 1054 -27.58 13.32 14.03
N ASN A 1055 -27.69 12.01 13.80
CA ASN A 1055 -28.67 11.39 12.92
C ASN A 1055 -30.02 11.27 13.63
N ASP A 1056 -31.08 11.36 12.83
CA ASP A 1056 -32.47 11.37 13.26
C ASP A 1056 -33.35 10.53 12.32
N ALA A 1057 -34.24 9.74 12.89
CA ALA A 1057 -35.07 8.76 12.23
C ALA A 1057 -36.38 8.50 13.01
N ASP A 1058 -37.52 8.92 12.48
CA ASP A 1058 -38.81 8.67 13.13
C ASP A 1058 -39.49 7.38 12.67
N HIS A 1059 -39.02 6.79 11.56
CA HIS A 1059 -39.74 5.73 10.85
C HIS A 1059 -38.95 4.43 10.65
N GLU A 1060 -38.22 4.28 9.54
CA GLU A 1060 -37.50 3.03 9.21
C GLU A 1060 -36.00 3.25 8.96
N GLN A 1061 -35.60 4.46 8.54
CA GLN A 1061 -34.23 4.80 8.16
C GLN A 1061 -33.98 6.27 8.46
N ARG A 1062 -32.71 6.67 8.50
CA ARG A 1062 -32.26 8.06 8.68
C ARG A 1062 -32.97 9.02 7.72
N GLU A 1063 -33.55 10.08 8.28
CA GLU A 1063 -34.35 11.07 7.56
C GLU A 1063 -33.60 12.40 7.44
N THR A 1064 -33.06 12.87 8.57
CA THR A 1064 -32.30 14.10 8.68
C THR A 1064 -31.13 13.95 9.66
N ALA A 1065 -30.28 14.96 9.75
CA ALA A 1065 -29.23 15.07 10.74
C ALA A 1065 -28.92 16.54 11.05
N LEU A 1066 -28.36 16.83 12.23
CA LEU A 1066 -27.71 18.11 12.53
C LEU A 1066 -26.20 17.93 12.56
N MET A 1067 -25.44 18.86 11.97
CA MET A 1067 -23.99 18.79 11.92
C MET A 1067 -23.30 20.13 12.12
N ASN A 1068 -22.12 20.13 12.74
CA ASN A 1068 -21.31 21.34 12.95
C ASN A 1068 -20.48 21.74 11.70
N THR A 1069 -20.78 21.17 10.55
CA THR A 1069 -20.04 21.37 9.29
C THR A 1069 -20.92 22.01 8.24
N GLU A 1070 -20.33 22.90 7.44
CA GLU A 1070 -21.01 23.51 6.29
C GLU A 1070 -20.60 22.79 5.00
N GLY A 1071 -21.53 22.61 4.05
CA GLY A 1071 -21.19 22.16 2.69
C GLY A 1071 -21.39 20.68 2.35
N GLY A 1072 -21.97 19.86 3.25
CA GLY A 1072 -22.39 18.49 2.94
C GLY A 1072 -22.07 17.48 4.04
N GLU A 1073 -22.29 16.19 3.75
CA GLU A 1073 -22.02 15.09 4.70
C GLU A 1073 -20.50 14.98 4.99
N PRO A 1074 -20.07 14.91 6.27
CA PRO A 1074 -18.64 14.85 6.64
C PRO A 1074 -17.93 13.53 6.27
N TRP A 1075 -18.66 12.48 5.90
CA TRP A 1075 -18.08 11.16 5.66
C TRP A 1075 -16.98 11.19 4.59
N LYS A 1076 -15.73 10.89 5.00
CA LYS A 1076 -14.53 10.92 4.14
C LYS A 1076 -14.27 12.28 3.48
N ASN A 1077 -14.71 13.36 4.12
CA ASN A 1077 -14.56 14.73 3.63
C ASN A 1077 -14.01 15.64 4.75
N PRO A 1078 -12.76 15.43 5.21
CA PRO A 1078 -12.15 16.23 6.28
C PRO A 1078 -12.04 17.72 5.95
N GLY A 1079 -12.06 18.09 4.67
CA GLY A 1079 -12.05 19.49 4.25
C GLY A 1079 -13.25 20.34 4.69
N VAL A 1080 -14.29 19.74 5.28
CA VAL A 1080 -15.42 20.46 5.89
C VAL A 1080 -15.42 20.41 7.42
N TYR A 1081 -14.43 19.77 8.06
CA TYR A 1081 -14.40 19.58 9.51
C TYR A 1081 -14.11 20.91 10.21
N SER A 1082 -14.62 21.07 11.43
CA SER A 1082 -14.31 22.22 12.27
C SER A 1082 -12.92 22.07 12.90
N ASP A 1083 -12.15 23.14 12.96
CA ASP A 1083 -10.84 23.14 13.62
C ASP A 1083 -11.01 23.13 15.14
N ILE A 1084 -10.48 22.14 15.84
CA ILE A 1084 -10.45 22.09 17.30
C ILE A 1084 -9.07 22.54 17.79
N ILE A 1085 -9.03 23.56 18.66
CA ILE A 1085 -7.79 24.06 19.26
C ILE A 1085 -7.76 23.71 20.76
N LEU A 1086 -6.72 23.00 21.18
CA LEU A 1086 -6.51 22.64 22.58
C LEU A 1086 -5.94 23.83 23.37
N MET A 1087 -6.73 24.40 24.27
CA MET A 1087 -6.37 25.54 25.11
C MET A 1087 -5.95 25.10 26.51
N LYS A 1088 -5.01 25.84 27.13
CA LYS A 1088 -4.50 25.57 28.48
C LYS A 1088 -5.35 26.19 29.59
#